data_AF-A0A2D5VFV3-F1
#
_entry.id   AF-A0A2D5VFV3-F1
#
_cell.length_a   1.000
_cell.length_b   1.000
_cell.length_c   1.000
_cell.angle_alpha   90.00
_cell.angle_beta   90.00
_cell.angle_gamma   90.00
#
_symmetry.space_group_name_H-M   'P 1'
#
loop_
_entity.id
_entity.type
_entity.pdbx_description
1 polymer ?
#
loop_
_entity_poly.entity_id
_entity_poly.type
_entity_poly.pdbx_seq_one_letter_code
_entity_poly.pdbx_strand_id
1 'polypeptide(L)'
;MKISVILDFIDNGLLALPEFQRGYVWNREQVRGLFDSLYRRHPIGGLLVWATESQTASHRGDSPLATGVVKLLLDGQQRMTSLYGVVRGNPPKFFDGNSNSLTGLRFNLEEETFEFFQPVKMKDDPLWIDVTALMKKGATGLGEYATLMSANPILAPHMGEYVSRLSKLLSIVEVDLHIEEISGADKSLDVVVDIFNRVNSGDTKLSKGDLALAKICADWPQGREAMKVELEKWKQSGYNFNLDWLLRSVNTVLTGEAKFQYLHERNSDEVQDALTCATKHIDSCLNLISGFLGLDHDRVFFGRFAVPVMTRYLDQRQSQGKSSMDEKERDKLLFWYLQAAMWGRFSGSTESFIDQDLEALEGSDGGLDKLLEQLRLWNGGLRAEPGHFTGWSLGARFYPVLYFLTRVGKAKDWGTGLELKSGMLGPMSKLEVHHIFPKSKLYNYGYRKSQVNALANFCFLTKESNLHISNQFPQDYFPKVEADHPGALESQWIPMDPTLWELESFPDFLEARKELLAEELNTRMEVLLHGDLHWLEGKTATIAVDSESIGGITSEEEEREIESINSWIVSQGLPSGEITYDLSDEQTGMQKAVLDLAWPAGIQTELSQPVAVLINESSETHSVASLAGFRCFTSTHEFKHYVERDILANEAFR
;
A
#
# COMPACT_ATOMS: atom_id res chain seq x y z
N MET A 1 -11.00 34.79 11.79
CA MET A 1 -12.41 34.38 11.66
C MET A 1 -12.72 33.45 12.81
N LYS A 2 -13.80 33.71 13.54
CA LYS A 2 -14.17 32.91 14.71
C LYS A 2 -14.55 31.49 14.33
N ILE A 3 -14.18 30.51 15.16
CA ILE A 3 -14.56 29.10 14.99
C ILE A 3 -16.08 28.95 14.83
N SER A 4 -16.89 29.64 15.64
CA SER A 4 -18.35 29.62 15.56
C SER A 4 -18.87 29.95 14.15
N VAL A 5 -18.33 31.01 13.54
CA VAL A 5 -18.67 31.42 12.16
C VAL A 5 -18.25 30.36 11.13
N ILE A 6 -17.10 29.73 11.31
CA ILE A 6 -16.62 28.67 10.41
C ILE A 6 -17.54 27.45 10.49
N LEU A 7 -17.98 27.06 11.68
CA LEU A 7 -18.94 25.97 11.87
C LEU A 7 -20.30 26.29 11.23
N ASP A 8 -20.77 27.53 11.36
CA ASP A 8 -21.99 27.99 10.67
C ASP A 8 -21.82 27.95 9.15
N PHE A 9 -20.63 28.25 8.60
CA PHE A 9 -20.39 28.11 7.16
C PHE A 9 -20.47 26.67 6.69
N ILE A 10 -20.03 25.70 7.51
CA ILE A 10 -20.20 24.27 7.22
C ILE A 10 -21.69 23.90 7.24
N ASP A 11 -22.43 24.36 8.25
CA ASP A 11 -23.87 24.08 8.37
C ASP A 11 -24.68 24.60 7.18
N ASN A 12 -24.30 25.76 6.64
CA ASN A 12 -24.97 26.42 5.52
C ASN A 12 -24.41 26.03 4.14
N GLY A 13 -23.43 25.11 4.06
CA GLY A 13 -22.84 24.71 2.78
C GLY A 13 -22.00 25.78 2.07
N LEU A 14 -21.52 26.78 2.83
CA LEU A 14 -20.61 27.84 2.36
C LEU A 14 -19.14 27.43 2.48
N LEU A 15 -18.83 26.48 3.37
CA LEU A 15 -17.53 25.84 3.50
C LEU A 15 -17.71 24.32 3.37
N ALA A 16 -17.00 23.71 2.43
CA ALA A 16 -17.03 22.27 2.18
C ALA A 16 -15.63 21.68 2.07
N LEU A 17 -15.53 20.34 2.14
CA LEU A 17 -14.28 19.64 1.85
C LEU A 17 -14.18 19.35 0.36
N PRO A 18 -13.05 19.67 -0.30
CA PRO A 18 -12.78 19.20 -1.64
C PRO A 18 -12.80 17.67 -1.70
N GLU A 19 -13.25 17.12 -2.82
CA GLU A 19 -13.39 15.67 -2.99
C GLU A 19 -12.06 14.90 -3.01
N PHE A 20 -10.96 15.54 -3.42
CA PHE A 20 -9.61 14.97 -3.39
C PHE A 20 -9.04 14.81 -1.98
N GLN A 21 -9.66 15.38 -0.95
CA GLN A 21 -9.16 15.20 0.40
C GLN A 21 -9.47 13.82 0.96
N ARG A 22 -8.50 13.26 1.68
CA ARG A 22 -8.60 11.97 2.37
C ARG A 22 -9.72 11.94 3.43
N GLY A 23 -10.05 10.74 3.91
CA GLY A 23 -10.93 10.54 5.07
C GLY A 23 -10.48 11.30 6.32
N TYR A 24 -11.32 11.30 7.35
CA TYR A 24 -10.94 11.77 8.68
C TYR A 24 -10.02 10.74 9.36
N VAL A 25 -8.81 11.15 9.73
CA VAL A 25 -7.73 10.27 10.23
C VAL A 25 -7.33 10.55 11.67
N TRP A 26 -7.90 11.58 12.30
CA TRP A 26 -7.52 11.94 13.68
C TRP A 26 -8.09 10.97 14.72
N ASN A 27 -7.26 10.57 15.67
CA ASN A 27 -7.67 9.76 16.81
C ASN A 27 -8.15 10.63 17.99
N ARG A 28 -8.72 9.98 19.01
CA ARG A 28 -9.23 10.64 20.23
C ARG A 28 -8.17 11.52 20.91
N GLU A 29 -6.92 11.12 20.89
CA GLU A 29 -5.84 11.86 21.57
C GLU A 29 -5.52 13.18 20.85
N GLN A 30 -5.55 13.17 19.52
CA GLN A 30 -5.40 14.39 18.72
C GLN A 30 -6.59 15.34 18.91
N VAL A 31 -7.81 14.81 18.99
CA VAL A 31 -9.01 15.60 19.33
C VAL A 31 -8.87 16.22 20.73
N ARG A 32 -8.46 15.43 21.72
CA ARG A 32 -8.20 15.88 23.10
C ARG A 32 -7.15 16.99 23.14
N GLY A 33 -6.02 16.79 22.46
CA GLY A 33 -4.92 17.76 22.39
C GLY A 33 -5.30 19.07 21.70
N LEU A 34 -6.17 19.01 20.68
CA LEU A 34 -6.73 20.20 20.03
C LEU A 34 -7.58 21.04 21.00
N PHE A 35 -8.49 20.39 21.74
CA PHE A 35 -9.34 21.08 22.71
C PHE A 35 -8.53 21.63 23.90
N ASP A 36 -7.52 20.91 24.38
CA ASP A 36 -6.59 21.41 25.40
C ASP A 36 -5.84 22.66 24.91
N SER A 37 -5.30 22.61 23.69
CA SER A 37 -4.61 23.75 23.06
C SER A 37 -5.52 24.98 22.94
N LEU A 38 -6.76 24.79 22.46
CA LEU A 38 -7.74 25.87 22.34
C LEU A 38 -8.15 26.45 23.70
N TYR A 39 -8.36 25.60 24.70
CA TYR A 39 -8.69 26.02 26.05
C TYR A 39 -7.57 26.85 26.69
N ARG A 40 -6.31 26.47 26.45
CA ARG A 40 -5.10 27.17 26.90
C ARG A 40 -4.70 28.35 26.03
N ARG A 41 -5.43 28.63 24.94
CA ARG A 41 -5.13 29.68 23.95
C ARG A 41 -3.78 29.50 23.25
N HIS A 42 -3.34 28.25 23.10
CA HIS A 42 -2.18 27.92 22.29
C HIS A 42 -2.51 28.01 20.79
N PRO A 43 -1.55 28.40 19.93
CA PRO A 43 -1.75 28.40 18.49
C PRO A 43 -2.02 26.99 17.96
N ILE A 44 -3.05 26.84 17.15
CA ILE A 44 -3.40 25.56 16.50
C ILE A 44 -3.20 25.57 14.99
N GLY A 45 -2.56 26.61 14.45
CA GLY A 45 -2.37 26.85 13.01
C GLY A 45 -3.52 27.62 12.35
N GLY A 46 -3.29 28.09 11.12
CA GLY A 46 -4.30 28.73 10.26
C GLY A 46 -5.03 27.73 9.37
N LEU A 47 -6.01 28.21 8.60
CA LEU A 47 -6.69 27.42 7.57
C LEU A 47 -6.29 27.95 6.19
N LEU A 48 -6.21 27.05 5.22
CA LEU A 48 -6.10 27.39 3.81
C LEU A 48 -7.42 27.05 3.13
N VAL A 49 -8.01 28.01 2.42
CA VAL A 49 -9.29 27.81 1.71
C VAL A 49 -9.19 28.27 0.26
N TRP A 50 -9.92 27.59 -0.62
CA TRP A 50 -10.07 27.99 -2.02
C TRP A 50 -11.48 28.52 -2.26
N ALA A 51 -11.60 29.78 -2.64
CA ALA A 51 -12.86 30.39 -3.02
C ALA A 51 -13.13 30.17 -4.51
N THR A 52 -14.24 29.49 -4.82
CA THR A 52 -14.66 29.16 -6.19
C THR A 52 -16.18 29.28 -6.33
N GLU A 53 -16.68 29.34 -7.56
CA GLU A 53 -18.13 29.31 -7.81
C GLU A 53 -18.71 27.93 -7.50
N SER A 54 -19.92 27.90 -6.95
CA SER A 54 -20.61 26.67 -6.52
C SER A 54 -20.87 25.70 -7.67
N GLN A 55 -20.92 26.19 -8.91
CA GLN A 55 -21.11 25.38 -10.12
C GLN A 55 -19.83 24.65 -10.56
N THR A 56 -18.66 25.17 -10.17
CA THR A 56 -17.34 24.61 -10.50
C THR A 56 -16.70 23.90 -9.31
N ALA A 57 -17.34 23.95 -8.14
CA ALA A 57 -16.86 23.35 -6.91
C ALA A 57 -17.26 21.87 -6.82
N SER A 58 -16.24 21.00 -6.84
CA SER A 58 -16.38 19.60 -6.41
C SER A 58 -16.17 19.51 -4.90
N HIS A 59 -17.09 18.87 -4.20
CA HIS A 59 -17.02 18.67 -2.75
C HIS A 59 -17.50 17.28 -2.35
N ARG A 60 -17.01 16.83 -1.19
CA ARG A 60 -17.36 15.52 -0.64
C ARG A 60 -18.78 15.53 -0.03
N GLY A 61 -19.57 14.48 -0.32
CA GLY A 61 -20.88 14.18 0.28
C GLY A 61 -22.09 14.81 -0.44
N ASP A 62 -23.28 14.21 -0.28
CA ASP A 62 -24.51 14.54 -1.05
C ASP A 62 -25.22 15.87 -0.65
N SER A 63 -24.51 16.80 0.00
CA SER A 63 -25.13 18.03 0.48
C SER A 63 -25.13 19.11 -0.60
N PRO A 64 -26.26 19.82 -0.84
CA PRO A 64 -26.27 20.93 -1.77
C PRO A 64 -25.39 22.07 -1.24
N LEU A 65 -24.49 22.56 -2.10
CA LEU A 65 -23.72 23.78 -1.85
C LEU A 65 -24.61 25.01 -1.91
N ALA A 66 -24.23 26.06 -1.17
CA ALA A 66 -24.88 27.36 -1.30
C ALA A 66 -24.63 27.96 -2.70
N THR A 67 -25.65 28.62 -3.27
CA THR A 67 -25.52 29.30 -4.57
C THR A 67 -24.56 30.48 -4.49
N GLY A 68 -23.61 30.57 -5.42
CA GLY A 68 -22.67 31.70 -5.50
C GLY A 68 -21.23 31.26 -5.28
N VAL A 69 -20.48 31.97 -4.44
CA VAL A 69 -19.09 31.60 -4.11
C VAL A 69 -19.08 30.70 -2.88
N VAL A 70 -18.43 29.55 -3.01
CA VAL A 70 -18.19 28.58 -1.93
C VAL A 70 -16.71 28.50 -1.61
N LYS A 71 -16.40 28.11 -0.38
CA LYS A 71 -15.03 27.90 0.09
C LYS A 71 -14.76 26.42 0.24
N LEU A 72 -13.70 25.93 -0.40
CA LEU A 72 -13.21 24.57 -0.24
C LEU A 72 -12.04 24.58 0.74
N LEU A 73 -12.15 23.83 1.83
CA LEU A 73 -11.14 23.76 2.89
C LEU A 73 -9.95 22.91 2.43
N LEU A 74 -8.82 23.54 2.14
CA LEU A 74 -7.60 22.86 1.66
C LEU A 74 -6.69 22.42 2.80
N ASP A 75 -6.55 23.20 3.87
CA ASP A 75 -5.79 22.80 5.05
C ASP A 75 -6.60 23.00 6.33
N GLY A 76 -6.38 22.12 7.32
CA GLY A 76 -7.09 22.14 8.60
C GLY A 76 -8.38 21.33 8.62
N GLN A 77 -8.61 20.48 7.61
CA GLN A 77 -9.73 19.54 7.54
C GLN A 77 -9.95 18.79 8.85
N GLN A 78 -8.89 18.17 9.38
CA GLN A 78 -8.98 17.30 10.57
C GLN A 78 -9.34 18.11 11.82
N ARG A 79 -8.74 19.30 11.98
CA ARG A 79 -9.06 20.23 13.09
C ARG A 79 -10.52 20.66 13.04
N MET A 80 -10.99 21.12 11.87
CA MET A 80 -12.35 21.63 11.73
C MET A 80 -13.41 20.55 11.84
N THR A 81 -13.14 19.35 11.32
CA THR A 81 -14.02 18.19 11.47
C THR A 81 -14.15 17.77 12.93
N SER A 82 -13.04 17.78 13.68
CA SER A 82 -13.02 17.48 15.12
C SER A 82 -13.86 18.49 15.92
N LEU A 83 -13.65 19.78 15.65
CA LEU A 83 -14.41 20.87 16.28
C LEU A 83 -15.90 20.76 15.96
N TYR A 84 -16.23 20.54 14.70
CA TYR A 84 -17.62 20.37 14.27
C TYR A 84 -18.29 19.20 14.99
N GLY A 85 -17.65 18.02 14.97
CA GLY A 85 -18.16 16.80 15.60
C GLY A 85 -18.45 16.97 17.10
N VAL A 86 -17.50 17.53 17.85
CA VAL A 86 -17.65 17.72 19.29
C VAL A 86 -18.65 18.85 19.62
N VAL A 87 -18.62 19.98 18.91
CA VAL A 87 -19.45 21.15 19.22
C VAL A 87 -20.91 20.94 18.79
N ARG A 88 -21.15 20.34 17.61
CA ARG A 88 -22.51 20.06 17.11
C ARG A 88 -23.08 18.74 17.66
N GLY A 89 -22.18 17.83 18.06
CA GLY A 89 -22.52 16.51 18.62
C GLY A 89 -22.80 15.43 17.57
N ASN A 90 -22.51 15.73 16.30
CA ASN A 90 -22.66 14.82 15.18
C ASN A 90 -21.65 15.21 14.10
N PRO A 91 -21.10 14.25 13.35
CA PRO A 91 -20.12 14.52 12.31
C PRO A 91 -20.74 15.39 11.19
N PRO A 92 -19.91 16.16 10.46
CA PRO A 92 -20.38 16.88 9.27
C PRO A 92 -20.83 15.90 8.18
N LYS A 93 -21.66 16.37 7.24
CA LYS A 93 -22.24 15.50 6.20
C LYS A 93 -21.22 14.90 5.24
N PHE A 94 -20.03 15.50 5.15
CA PHE A 94 -18.89 15.02 4.35
C PHE A 94 -17.93 14.11 5.14
N PHE A 95 -18.31 13.67 6.33
CA PHE A 95 -17.47 12.85 7.19
C PHE A 95 -17.32 11.43 6.67
N ASP A 96 -16.07 11.01 6.54
CA ASP A 96 -15.67 9.67 6.09
C ASP A 96 -14.60 9.16 7.06
N GLY A 97 -15.01 8.44 8.11
CA GLY A 97 -14.13 7.99 9.20
C GLY A 97 -14.87 7.38 10.39
N ASN A 98 -14.14 7.08 11.46
CA ASN A 98 -14.72 6.51 12.68
C ASN A 98 -15.36 7.59 13.55
N SER A 99 -16.69 7.63 13.65
CA SER A 99 -17.43 8.64 14.43
C SER A 99 -17.20 8.55 15.94
N ASN A 100 -16.71 7.42 16.46
CA ASN A 100 -16.41 7.25 17.89
C ASN A 100 -15.23 8.11 18.37
N SER A 101 -14.42 8.66 17.47
CA SER A 101 -13.35 9.61 17.82
C SER A 101 -13.87 11.00 18.19
N LEU A 102 -15.10 11.32 17.80
CA LEU A 102 -15.71 12.65 17.96
C LEU A 102 -16.67 12.76 19.15
N THR A 103 -17.01 11.64 19.80
CA THR A 103 -18.05 11.57 20.83
C THR A 103 -17.49 11.25 22.20
N GLY A 104 -18.11 11.80 23.24
CA GLY A 104 -17.79 11.48 24.63
C GLY A 104 -16.61 12.24 25.23
N LEU A 105 -16.19 13.38 24.65
CA LEU A 105 -15.19 14.24 25.26
C LEU A 105 -15.73 14.89 26.55
N ARG A 106 -14.96 14.77 27.63
CA ARG A 106 -15.24 15.29 28.97
C ARG A 106 -14.16 16.29 29.38
N PHE A 107 -14.54 17.26 30.21
CA PHE A 107 -13.63 18.24 30.80
C PHE A 107 -13.76 18.20 32.33
N ASN A 108 -12.65 18.00 33.04
CA ASN A 108 -12.63 18.06 34.50
C ASN A 108 -12.48 19.51 34.96
N LEU A 109 -13.41 19.97 35.80
CA LEU A 109 -13.42 21.35 36.28
C LEU A 109 -12.37 21.66 37.33
N GLU A 110 -11.81 20.67 38.03
CA GLU A 110 -10.78 20.89 39.04
C GLU A 110 -9.39 20.86 38.39
N GLU A 111 -9.10 19.80 37.65
CA GLU A 111 -7.79 19.56 37.04
C GLU A 111 -7.56 20.33 35.72
N GLU A 112 -8.62 20.93 35.16
CA GLU A 112 -8.60 21.58 33.83
C GLU A 112 -8.08 20.66 32.71
N THR A 113 -8.43 19.37 32.77
CA THR A 113 -8.01 18.35 31.80
C THR A 113 -9.17 17.85 30.94
N PHE A 114 -8.85 17.55 29.67
CA PHE A 114 -9.77 16.88 28.75
C PHE A 114 -9.48 15.38 28.72
N GLU A 115 -10.53 14.55 28.76
CA GLU A 115 -10.44 13.10 28.58
C GLU A 115 -11.72 12.57 27.92
N PHE A 116 -11.65 11.39 27.29
CA PHE A 116 -12.86 10.73 26.79
C PHE A 116 -13.55 9.93 27.91
N PHE A 117 -14.87 9.82 27.84
CA PHE A 117 -15.69 9.25 28.90
C PHE A 117 -15.25 7.83 29.31
N GLN A 118 -14.92 7.68 30.59
CA GLN A 118 -14.56 6.41 31.22
C GLN A 118 -15.51 6.14 32.41
N PRO A 119 -16.39 5.13 32.34
CA PRO A 119 -17.39 4.87 33.38
C PRO A 119 -16.81 4.70 34.79
N VAL A 120 -15.67 4.01 34.90
CA VAL A 120 -15.02 3.73 36.19
C VAL A 120 -14.50 5.00 36.88
N LYS A 121 -14.07 5.99 36.08
CA LYS A 121 -13.47 7.23 36.57
C LYS A 121 -14.49 8.36 36.73
N MET A 122 -15.52 8.40 35.88
CA MET A 122 -16.30 9.63 35.66
C MET A 122 -17.80 9.51 35.98
N LYS A 123 -18.35 8.30 36.19
CA LYS A 123 -19.81 8.13 36.29
C LYS A 123 -20.45 8.85 37.49
N ASP A 124 -19.73 8.90 38.61
CA ASP A 124 -20.23 9.45 39.88
C ASP A 124 -19.54 10.77 40.28
N ASP A 125 -18.67 11.31 39.42
CA ASP A 125 -17.95 12.55 39.67
C ASP A 125 -18.57 13.73 38.88
N PRO A 126 -19.25 14.67 39.56
CA PRO A 126 -19.94 15.79 38.94
C PRO A 126 -18.99 16.85 38.33
N LEU A 127 -17.68 16.75 38.57
CA LEU A 127 -16.68 17.66 38.00
C LEU A 127 -16.36 17.34 36.53
N TRP A 128 -16.74 16.15 36.03
CA TRP A 128 -16.57 15.77 34.63
C TRP A 128 -17.74 16.25 33.76
N ILE A 129 -17.50 17.33 33.04
CA ILE A 129 -18.49 18.01 32.21
C ILE A 129 -18.50 17.41 30.82
N ASP A 130 -19.69 17.07 30.32
CA ASP A 130 -19.89 16.73 28.91
C ASP A 130 -19.65 17.96 28.02
N VAL A 131 -18.55 17.96 27.26
CA VAL A 131 -18.18 19.12 26.44
C VAL A 131 -19.23 19.35 25.35
N THR A 132 -19.70 18.29 24.69
CA THR A 132 -20.72 18.38 23.64
C THR A 132 -22.04 18.91 24.19
N ALA A 133 -22.51 18.38 25.32
CA ALA A 133 -23.77 18.85 25.91
C ALA A 133 -23.69 20.32 26.33
N LEU A 134 -22.56 20.74 26.92
CA LEU A 134 -22.33 22.13 27.28
C LEU A 134 -22.33 23.03 26.04
N MET A 135 -21.58 22.67 24.99
CA MET A 135 -21.48 23.46 23.75
C MET A 135 -22.84 23.64 23.07
N LYS A 136 -23.66 22.58 23.01
CA LYS A 136 -25.01 22.66 22.41
C LYS A 136 -25.98 23.54 23.20
N LYS A 137 -25.88 23.53 24.53
CA LYS A 137 -26.76 24.33 25.40
C LYS A 137 -26.25 25.75 25.64
N GLY A 138 -24.97 26.02 25.38
CA GLY A 138 -24.35 27.33 25.56
C GLY A 138 -24.56 27.91 26.96
N ALA A 139 -24.97 29.18 27.03
CA ALA A 139 -25.22 29.89 28.29
C ALA A 139 -26.28 29.21 29.18
N THR A 140 -27.30 28.57 28.57
CA THR A 140 -28.30 27.80 29.33
C THR A 140 -27.66 26.61 30.03
N GLY A 141 -26.77 25.88 29.36
CA GLY A 141 -26.04 24.75 29.94
C GLY A 141 -25.13 25.17 31.08
N LEU A 142 -24.44 26.31 30.94
CA LEU A 142 -23.67 26.89 32.03
C LEU A 142 -24.56 27.20 33.25
N GLY A 143 -25.75 27.77 33.04
CA GLY A 143 -26.70 28.05 34.11
C GLY A 143 -27.22 26.79 34.82
N GLU A 144 -27.44 25.70 34.08
CA GLU A 144 -27.80 24.39 34.65
C GLU A 144 -26.69 23.86 35.56
N TYR A 145 -25.42 23.88 35.10
CA TYR A 145 -24.29 23.44 35.91
C TYR A 145 -24.05 24.33 37.14
N ALA A 146 -24.21 25.65 37.00
CA ALA A 146 -24.12 26.59 38.13
C ALA A 146 -25.19 26.27 39.19
N THR A 147 -26.42 25.97 38.77
CA THR A 147 -27.50 25.56 39.68
C THR A 147 -27.16 24.25 40.40
N LEU A 148 -26.66 23.25 39.66
CA LEU A 148 -26.24 21.96 40.20
C LEU A 148 -25.12 22.10 41.25
N MET A 149 -24.12 22.95 40.98
CA MET A 149 -23.03 23.24 41.91
C MET A 149 -23.51 23.97 43.16
N SER A 150 -24.43 24.93 43.01
CA SER A 150 -25.01 25.67 44.13
C SER A 150 -25.81 24.78 45.10
N ALA A 151 -26.41 23.71 44.57
CA ALA A 151 -27.16 22.73 45.36
C ALA A 151 -26.26 21.70 46.05
N ASN A 152 -24.97 21.60 45.68
CA ASN A 152 -24.02 20.67 46.26
C ASN A 152 -23.11 21.38 47.29
N PRO A 153 -23.22 21.08 48.60
CA PRO A 153 -22.44 21.73 49.65
C PRO A 153 -20.92 21.63 49.48
N ILE A 154 -20.43 20.61 48.77
CA ILE A 154 -18.99 20.39 48.53
C ILE A 154 -18.50 21.27 47.38
N LEU A 155 -19.33 21.50 46.36
CA LEU A 155 -18.94 22.26 45.16
C LEU A 155 -19.24 23.76 45.27
N ALA A 156 -20.23 24.14 46.07
CA ALA A 156 -20.66 25.52 46.25
C ALA A 156 -19.52 26.51 46.61
N PRO A 157 -18.51 26.16 47.44
CA PRO A 157 -17.38 27.04 47.73
C PRO A 157 -16.52 27.40 46.51
N HIS A 158 -16.44 26.50 45.51
CA HIS A 158 -15.61 26.66 44.30
C HIS A 158 -16.42 27.13 43.07
N MET A 159 -17.72 27.44 43.26
CA MET A 159 -18.64 27.75 42.17
C MET A 159 -18.14 28.89 41.26
N GLY A 160 -17.58 29.96 41.82
CA GLY A 160 -17.07 31.08 41.03
C GLY A 160 -15.95 30.67 40.08
N GLU A 161 -15.05 29.79 40.53
CA GLU A 161 -13.95 29.26 39.74
C GLU A 161 -14.46 28.31 38.64
N TYR A 162 -15.35 27.37 38.99
CA TYR A 162 -15.93 26.44 38.03
C TYR A 162 -16.78 27.14 36.96
N VAL A 163 -17.57 28.15 37.32
CA VAL A 163 -18.32 28.96 36.35
C VAL A 163 -17.38 29.72 35.41
N SER A 164 -16.26 30.22 35.92
CA SER A 164 -15.22 30.86 35.11
C SER A 164 -14.58 29.86 34.14
N ARG A 165 -14.25 28.65 34.60
CA ARG A 165 -13.71 27.56 33.76
C ARG A 165 -14.71 27.08 32.69
N LEU A 166 -16.00 26.97 33.02
CA LEU A 166 -17.08 26.68 32.06
C LEU A 166 -17.24 27.79 31.02
N SER A 167 -17.16 29.05 31.43
CA SER A 167 -17.18 30.20 30.52
C SER A 167 -15.97 30.19 29.58
N LYS A 168 -14.78 29.88 30.11
CA LYS A 168 -13.55 29.69 29.32
C LYS A 168 -13.70 28.55 28.33
N LEU A 169 -14.31 27.43 28.73
CA LEU A 169 -14.59 26.29 27.84
C LEU A 169 -15.54 26.68 26.69
N LEU A 170 -16.65 27.38 26.99
CA LEU A 170 -17.56 27.90 25.96
C LEU A 170 -16.88 28.90 25.01
N SER A 171 -15.91 29.68 25.51
CA SER A 171 -15.19 30.67 24.69
C SER A 171 -14.17 30.07 23.70
N ILE A 172 -14.06 28.73 23.61
CA ILE A 172 -13.27 28.05 22.58
C ILE A 172 -13.82 28.37 21.19
N VAL A 173 -15.14 28.38 20.99
CA VAL A 173 -15.74 28.68 19.67
C VAL A 173 -15.55 30.14 19.24
N GLU A 174 -15.14 31.00 20.17
CA GLU A 174 -14.85 32.41 19.93
C GLU A 174 -13.37 32.66 19.57
N VAL A 175 -12.53 31.62 19.51
CA VAL A 175 -11.15 31.74 19.03
C VAL A 175 -11.15 32.15 17.56
N ASP A 176 -10.33 33.15 17.21
CA ASP A 176 -10.07 33.54 15.84
C ASP A 176 -8.98 32.69 15.20
N LEU A 177 -9.29 32.11 14.04
CA LEU A 177 -8.31 31.46 13.17
C LEU A 177 -7.96 32.38 12.00
N HIS A 178 -6.67 32.40 11.65
CA HIS A 178 -6.20 33.01 10.40
C HIS A 178 -6.67 32.13 9.24
N ILE A 179 -7.27 32.75 8.22
CA ILE A 179 -7.70 32.06 7.01
C ILE A 179 -6.97 32.70 5.85
N GLU A 180 -6.12 31.91 5.19
CA GLU A 180 -5.52 32.28 3.93
C GLU A 180 -6.44 31.82 2.80
N GLU A 181 -6.86 32.74 1.94
CA GLU A 181 -7.81 32.47 0.87
C GLU A 181 -7.13 32.54 -0.49
N ILE A 182 -7.19 31.43 -1.23
CA ILE A 182 -6.81 31.34 -2.63
C ILE A 182 -8.03 31.72 -3.46
N SER A 183 -7.89 32.77 -4.28
CA SER A 183 -8.91 33.26 -5.19
C SER A 183 -8.27 33.79 -6.49
N GLY A 184 -9.06 33.88 -7.56
CA GLY A 184 -8.61 34.36 -8.88
C GLY A 184 -8.99 33.38 -10.00
N ALA A 185 -9.36 33.92 -11.17
CA ALA A 185 -9.75 33.11 -12.33
C ALA A 185 -8.59 32.27 -12.90
N ASP A 186 -7.35 32.61 -12.56
CA ASP A 186 -6.12 31.90 -12.92
C ASP A 186 -5.78 30.75 -11.95
N LYS A 187 -6.54 30.59 -10.86
CA LYS A 187 -6.33 29.53 -9.86
C LYS A 187 -7.13 28.29 -10.25
N SER A 188 -6.63 27.58 -11.26
CA SER A 188 -7.14 26.26 -11.65
C SER A 188 -6.93 25.24 -10.54
N LEU A 189 -7.65 24.12 -10.62
CA LEU A 189 -7.51 22.99 -9.69
C LEU A 189 -6.05 22.54 -9.57
N ASP A 190 -5.33 22.43 -10.68
CA ASP A 190 -3.90 22.02 -10.70
C ASP A 190 -3.01 22.97 -9.89
N VAL A 191 -3.20 24.28 -10.05
CA VAL A 191 -2.46 25.30 -9.30
C VAL A 191 -2.78 25.20 -7.81
N VAL A 192 -4.05 25.00 -7.47
CA VAL A 192 -4.50 24.86 -6.08
C VAL A 192 -3.89 23.63 -5.43
N VAL A 193 -3.79 22.52 -6.16
CA VAL A 193 -3.16 21.31 -5.65
C VAL A 193 -1.66 21.47 -5.49
N ASP A 194 -0.99 22.08 -6.47
CA ASP A 194 0.44 22.37 -6.35
C ASP A 194 0.73 23.23 -5.10
N ILE A 195 -0.13 24.20 -4.81
CA ILE A 195 -0.07 24.99 -3.58
C ILE A 195 -0.29 24.09 -2.36
N PHE A 196 -1.32 23.24 -2.36
CA PHE A 196 -1.59 22.28 -1.28
C PHE A 196 -0.39 21.38 -0.99
N ASN A 197 0.19 20.75 -2.02
CA ASN A 197 1.31 19.81 -1.88
C ASN A 197 2.60 20.52 -1.40
N ARG A 198 2.82 21.79 -1.79
CA ARG A 198 3.96 22.58 -1.30
C ARG A 198 3.79 22.99 0.17
N VAL A 199 2.57 23.37 0.55
CA VAL A 199 2.25 23.78 1.93
C VAL A 199 2.26 22.57 2.88
N ASN A 200 1.78 21.41 2.43
CA ASN A 200 1.69 20.17 3.20
C ASN A 200 2.90 19.23 3.05
N SER A 201 4.10 19.79 2.87
CA SER A 201 5.35 19.03 2.66
C SER A 201 5.74 18.09 3.82
N GLY A 202 5.07 18.17 4.97
CA GLY A 202 5.22 17.25 6.11
C GLY A 202 4.12 16.19 6.28
N ASP A 203 3.05 16.24 5.47
CA ASP A 203 1.93 15.28 5.47
C ASP A 203 2.00 14.36 4.23
N THR A 204 1.18 13.29 4.20
CA THR A 204 1.08 12.39 3.04
C THR A 204 0.72 13.19 1.77
N LYS A 205 1.62 13.21 0.78
CA LYS A 205 1.42 13.90 -0.51
C LYS A 205 0.20 13.33 -1.22
N LEU A 206 -0.66 14.20 -1.77
CA LEU A 206 -1.69 13.75 -2.71
C LEU A 206 -1.01 13.31 -4.01
N SER A 207 -1.34 12.12 -4.49
CA SER A 207 -0.85 11.64 -5.79
C SER A 207 -1.55 12.38 -6.92
N LYS A 208 -0.95 12.41 -8.11
CA LYS A 208 -1.62 12.95 -9.30
C LYS A 208 -2.92 12.19 -9.62
N GLY A 209 -2.95 10.88 -9.30
CA GLY A 209 -4.13 10.03 -9.45
C GLY A 209 -5.28 10.46 -8.53
N ASP A 210 -4.99 10.90 -7.30
CA ASP A 210 -6.02 11.38 -6.37
C ASP A 210 -6.75 12.63 -6.90
N LEU A 211 -6.04 13.49 -7.62
CA LEU A 211 -6.60 14.69 -8.23
C LEU A 211 -7.47 14.36 -9.42
N ALA A 212 -6.95 13.50 -10.27
CA ALA A 212 -7.66 13.04 -11.45
C ALA A 212 -8.95 12.31 -11.03
N LEU A 213 -8.89 11.49 -9.97
CA LEU A 213 -10.05 10.83 -9.40
C LEU A 213 -11.06 11.82 -8.82
N ALA A 214 -10.61 12.83 -8.06
CA ALA A 214 -11.53 13.82 -7.51
C ALA A 214 -12.24 14.65 -8.59
N LYS A 215 -11.53 14.97 -9.67
CA LYS A 215 -12.15 15.66 -10.80
C LYS A 215 -13.19 14.78 -11.49
N ILE A 216 -12.90 13.49 -11.67
CA ILE A 216 -13.89 12.52 -12.17
C ILE A 216 -15.09 12.46 -11.25
N CYS A 217 -14.87 12.40 -9.94
CA CYS A 217 -15.97 12.26 -8.99
C CYS A 217 -16.84 13.52 -8.87
N ALA A 218 -16.32 14.69 -9.25
CA ALA A 218 -17.11 15.90 -9.41
C ALA A 218 -18.26 15.72 -10.40
N ASP A 219 -17.97 15.06 -11.53
CA ASP A 219 -18.88 14.85 -12.65
C ASP A 219 -19.57 13.46 -12.55
N TRP A 220 -19.00 12.55 -11.74
CA TRP A 220 -19.51 11.21 -11.43
C TRP A 220 -19.30 10.84 -9.95
N PRO A 221 -20.19 11.28 -9.03
CA PRO A 221 -20.00 11.12 -7.58
C PRO A 221 -19.79 9.68 -7.10
N GLN A 222 -20.31 8.69 -7.83
CA GLN A 222 -20.17 7.26 -7.49
C GLN A 222 -18.87 6.65 -8.01
N GLY A 223 -18.04 7.37 -8.78
CA GLY A 223 -16.89 6.82 -9.48
C GLY A 223 -15.86 6.15 -8.57
N ARG A 224 -15.60 6.74 -7.39
CA ARG A 224 -14.70 6.14 -6.40
C ARG A 224 -15.21 4.81 -5.86
N GLU A 225 -16.50 4.72 -5.58
CA GLU A 225 -17.11 3.49 -5.07
C GLU A 225 -17.15 2.41 -6.15
N ALA A 226 -17.48 2.77 -7.39
CA ALA A 226 -17.43 1.86 -8.53
C ALA A 226 -16.03 1.24 -8.72
N MET A 227 -14.98 2.05 -8.63
CA MET A 227 -13.60 1.55 -8.69
C MET A 227 -13.23 0.64 -7.50
N LYS A 228 -13.67 0.97 -6.28
CA LYS A 228 -13.45 0.13 -5.09
C LYS A 228 -14.09 -1.25 -5.21
N VAL A 229 -15.27 -1.35 -5.84
CA VAL A 229 -15.93 -2.63 -6.09
C VAL A 229 -15.06 -3.55 -6.94
N GLU A 230 -14.45 -3.03 -8.02
CA GLU A 230 -13.55 -3.82 -8.87
C GLU A 230 -12.24 -4.21 -8.15
N LEU A 231 -11.69 -3.30 -7.34
CA LEU A 231 -10.51 -3.61 -6.51
C LEU A 231 -10.78 -4.74 -5.51
N GLU A 232 -11.94 -4.73 -4.85
CA GLU A 232 -12.31 -5.78 -3.89
C GLU A 232 -12.56 -7.13 -4.59
N LYS A 233 -13.09 -7.13 -5.83
CA LYS A 233 -13.21 -8.33 -6.67
C LYS A 233 -11.84 -8.97 -6.94
N TRP A 234 -10.84 -8.19 -7.33
CA TRP A 234 -9.48 -8.73 -7.56
C TRP A 234 -8.82 -9.18 -6.25
N LYS A 235 -9.07 -8.47 -5.15
CA LYS A 235 -8.59 -8.87 -3.82
C LYS A 235 -9.13 -10.21 -3.36
N GLN A 236 -10.41 -10.48 -3.58
CA GLN A 236 -11.02 -11.80 -3.35
C GLN A 236 -10.41 -12.90 -4.23
N SER A 237 -9.88 -12.52 -5.40
CA SER A 237 -9.17 -13.41 -6.31
C SER A 237 -7.66 -13.52 -6.01
N GLY A 238 -7.19 -12.89 -4.93
CA GLY A 238 -5.80 -12.97 -4.48
C GLY A 238 -4.85 -11.89 -5.01
N TYR A 239 -5.34 -10.81 -5.64
CA TYR A 239 -4.54 -9.69 -6.16
C TYR A 239 -4.92 -8.37 -5.50
N ASN A 240 -3.94 -7.59 -5.02
CA ASN A 240 -4.22 -6.39 -4.20
C ASN A 240 -3.80 -5.06 -4.87
N PHE A 241 -4.70 -4.41 -5.60
CA PHE A 241 -4.40 -3.15 -6.30
C PHE A 241 -4.93 -1.91 -5.54
N ASN A 242 -4.50 -0.73 -5.97
CA ASN A 242 -4.96 0.55 -5.43
C ASN A 242 -5.67 1.42 -6.49
N LEU A 243 -6.30 2.51 -6.05
CA LEU A 243 -7.07 3.40 -6.91
C LEU A 243 -6.22 4.07 -8.00
N ASP A 244 -5.01 4.53 -7.68
CA ASP A 244 -4.10 5.15 -8.65
C ASP A 244 -3.73 4.18 -9.79
N TRP A 245 -3.43 2.92 -9.46
CA TRP A 245 -3.11 1.88 -10.45
C TRP A 245 -4.30 1.58 -11.38
N LEU A 246 -5.52 1.45 -10.81
CA LEU A 246 -6.72 1.21 -11.60
C LEU A 246 -7.02 2.42 -12.48
N LEU A 247 -7.01 3.62 -11.91
CA LEU A 247 -7.24 4.85 -12.65
C LEU A 247 -6.25 5.02 -13.79
N ARG A 248 -4.98 4.64 -13.60
CA ARG A 248 -3.98 4.63 -14.68
C ARG A 248 -4.36 3.69 -15.80
N SER A 249 -4.84 2.49 -15.48
CA SER A 249 -5.31 1.52 -16.49
C SER A 249 -6.54 2.04 -17.25
N VAL A 250 -7.45 2.73 -16.57
CA VAL A 250 -8.58 3.43 -17.20
C VAL A 250 -8.08 4.53 -18.13
N ASN A 251 -7.12 5.33 -17.67
CA ASN A 251 -6.57 6.44 -18.43
C ASN A 251 -5.86 5.97 -19.71
N THR A 252 -5.11 4.86 -19.66
CA THR A 252 -4.44 4.31 -20.84
C THR A 252 -5.44 3.84 -21.90
N VAL A 253 -6.59 3.30 -21.50
CA VAL A 253 -7.67 2.93 -22.44
C VAL A 253 -8.32 4.18 -23.03
N LEU A 254 -8.64 5.15 -22.18
CA LEU A 254 -9.39 6.34 -22.57
C LEU A 254 -8.59 7.32 -23.43
N THR A 255 -7.33 7.55 -23.07
CA THR A 255 -6.50 8.61 -23.65
C THR A 255 -5.34 8.08 -24.49
N GLY A 256 -4.94 6.82 -24.28
CA GLY A 256 -3.70 6.29 -24.85
C GLY A 256 -2.43 6.71 -24.11
N GLU A 257 -2.54 7.39 -22.96
CA GLU A 257 -1.40 7.87 -22.19
C GLU A 257 -1.47 7.44 -20.71
N ALA A 258 -0.31 7.36 -20.05
CA ALA A 258 -0.21 7.08 -18.63
C ALA A 258 -0.50 8.32 -17.78
N LYS A 259 -0.11 9.50 -18.28
CA LYS A 259 -0.26 10.77 -17.58
C LYS A 259 -1.73 11.21 -17.54
N PHE A 260 -2.17 11.64 -16.37
CA PHE A 260 -3.54 12.13 -16.17
C PHE A 260 -3.81 13.52 -16.77
N GLN A 261 -2.86 14.09 -17.52
CA GLN A 261 -2.97 15.44 -18.07
C GLN A 261 -4.18 15.60 -18.98
N TYR A 262 -4.63 14.57 -19.68
CA TYR A 262 -5.80 14.66 -20.57
C TYR A 262 -7.08 14.06 -19.98
N LEU A 263 -7.02 13.48 -18.78
CA LEU A 263 -8.18 12.83 -18.17
C LEU A 263 -9.25 13.85 -17.74
N HIS A 264 -8.83 15.04 -17.33
CA HIS A 264 -9.73 16.09 -16.83
C HIS A 264 -10.59 16.75 -17.92
N GLU A 265 -10.26 16.54 -19.20
CA GLU A 265 -11.01 17.06 -20.35
C GLU A 265 -12.15 16.10 -20.78
N ARG A 266 -12.21 14.90 -20.19
CA ARG A 266 -13.16 13.84 -20.54
C ARG A 266 -14.42 13.92 -19.71
N ASN A 267 -15.55 13.54 -20.30
CA ASN A 267 -16.83 13.53 -19.60
C ASN A 267 -17.03 12.23 -18.79
N SER A 268 -17.99 12.25 -17.87
CA SER A 268 -18.25 11.12 -16.96
C SER A 268 -18.72 9.84 -17.66
N ASP A 269 -19.40 9.93 -18.80
CA ASP A 269 -19.84 8.76 -19.56
C ASP A 269 -18.63 8.07 -20.22
N GLU A 270 -17.72 8.84 -20.82
CA GLU A 270 -16.46 8.32 -21.39
C GLU A 270 -15.61 7.59 -20.34
N VAL A 271 -15.54 8.14 -19.12
CA VAL A 271 -14.78 7.53 -18.02
C VAL A 271 -15.42 6.24 -17.52
N GLN A 272 -16.76 6.17 -17.47
CA GLN A 272 -17.49 4.95 -17.09
C GLN A 272 -17.30 3.83 -18.13
N ASP A 273 -17.39 4.18 -19.41
CA ASP A 273 -17.14 3.25 -20.51
C ASP A 273 -15.69 2.74 -20.47
N ALA A 274 -14.73 3.65 -20.28
CA ALA A 274 -13.32 3.29 -20.15
C ALA A 274 -13.04 2.41 -18.93
N LEU A 275 -13.69 2.66 -17.78
CA LEU A 275 -13.58 1.78 -16.61
C LEU A 275 -14.09 0.38 -16.94
N THR A 276 -15.25 0.26 -17.59
CA THR A 276 -15.82 -1.03 -17.98
C THR A 276 -14.88 -1.79 -18.93
N CYS A 277 -14.34 -1.12 -19.94
CA CYS A 277 -13.37 -1.70 -20.88
C CYS A 277 -12.07 -2.10 -20.18
N ALA A 278 -11.48 -1.20 -19.38
CA ALA A 278 -10.22 -1.45 -18.67
C ALA A 278 -10.36 -2.66 -17.73
N THR A 279 -11.43 -2.73 -16.93
CA THR A 279 -11.67 -3.85 -16.01
C THR A 279 -11.76 -5.20 -16.75
N LYS A 280 -12.47 -5.25 -17.88
CA LYS A 280 -12.56 -6.46 -18.72
C LYS A 280 -11.19 -6.89 -19.25
N HIS A 281 -10.37 -5.93 -19.68
CA HIS A 281 -9.03 -6.21 -20.19
C HIS A 281 -8.05 -6.58 -19.07
N ILE A 282 -8.15 -5.97 -17.89
CA ILE A 282 -7.41 -6.38 -16.69
C ILE A 282 -7.74 -7.82 -16.33
N ASP A 283 -9.02 -8.21 -16.28
CA ASP A 283 -9.42 -9.60 -16.05
C ASP A 283 -8.77 -10.54 -17.08
N SER A 284 -8.73 -10.12 -18.35
CA SER A 284 -8.08 -10.89 -19.42
C SER A 284 -6.57 -11.02 -19.19
N CYS A 285 -5.89 -9.94 -18.81
CA CYS A 285 -4.46 -9.94 -18.48
C CYS A 285 -4.16 -10.85 -17.29
N LEU A 286 -4.93 -10.75 -16.20
CA LEU A 286 -4.76 -11.60 -15.01
C LEU A 286 -5.00 -13.08 -15.33
N ASN A 287 -6.00 -13.40 -16.16
CA ASN A 287 -6.25 -14.76 -16.62
C ASN A 287 -5.12 -15.30 -17.51
N LEU A 288 -4.54 -14.47 -18.37
CA LEU A 288 -3.38 -14.86 -19.18
C LEU A 288 -2.15 -15.12 -18.31
N ILE A 289 -1.85 -14.20 -17.40
CA ILE A 289 -0.68 -14.28 -16.52
C ILE A 289 -0.81 -15.48 -15.55
N SER A 290 -1.94 -15.62 -14.87
CA SER A 290 -2.16 -16.77 -13.97
C SER A 290 -2.25 -18.10 -14.73
N GLY A 291 -2.96 -18.13 -15.86
CA GLY A 291 -3.22 -19.37 -16.60
C GLY A 291 -2.01 -19.91 -17.34
N PHE A 292 -1.18 -19.05 -17.94
CA PHE A 292 -0.02 -19.46 -18.73
C PHE A 292 1.32 -19.35 -17.99
N LEU A 293 1.45 -18.41 -17.05
CA LEU A 293 2.68 -18.21 -16.29
C LEU A 293 2.58 -18.74 -14.85
N GLY A 294 1.41 -19.16 -14.41
CA GLY A 294 1.20 -19.67 -13.06
C GLY A 294 1.29 -18.61 -11.96
N LEU A 295 1.43 -17.32 -12.30
CA LEU A 295 1.54 -16.20 -11.35
C LEU A 295 0.14 -15.82 -10.83
N ASP A 296 -0.31 -16.59 -9.85
CA ASP A 296 -1.72 -16.74 -9.46
C ASP A 296 -2.14 -15.97 -8.19
N HIS A 297 -1.26 -15.15 -7.62
CA HIS A 297 -1.57 -14.31 -6.46
C HIS A 297 -0.58 -13.15 -6.32
N ASP A 298 -0.93 -12.18 -5.45
CA ASP A 298 -0.26 -10.89 -5.32
C ASP A 298 1.25 -10.96 -5.10
N ARG A 299 1.70 -11.87 -4.23
CA ARG A 299 3.12 -12.00 -3.85
C ARG A 299 4.03 -12.38 -5.02
N VAL A 300 3.51 -13.15 -5.98
CA VAL A 300 4.26 -13.57 -7.18
C VAL A 300 3.86 -12.74 -8.40
N PHE A 301 2.95 -11.77 -8.23
CA PHE A 301 2.51 -10.89 -9.29
C PHE A 301 3.41 -9.65 -9.38
N PHE A 302 4.56 -9.83 -10.04
CA PHE A 302 5.49 -8.74 -10.36
C PHE A 302 5.10 -7.96 -11.62
N GLY A 303 5.77 -6.83 -11.88
CA GLY A 303 5.55 -6.04 -13.09
C GLY A 303 4.13 -5.48 -13.22
N ARG A 304 3.49 -5.13 -12.10
CA ARG A 304 2.06 -4.72 -12.02
C ARG A 304 1.70 -3.59 -12.99
N PHE A 305 2.64 -2.69 -13.28
CA PHE A 305 2.47 -1.56 -14.20
C PHE A 305 2.66 -1.90 -15.68
N ALA A 306 2.98 -3.16 -16.00
CA ALA A 306 2.84 -3.69 -17.35
C ALA A 306 1.36 -3.84 -17.75
N VAL A 307 0.47 -4.07 -16.78
CA VAL A 307 -0.96 -4.30 -17.03
C VAL A 307 -1.64 -3.13 -17.75
N PRO A 308 -1.45 -1.85 -17.38
CA PRO A 308 -1.97 -0.72 -18.18
C PRO A 308 -1.60 -0.80 -19.68
N VAL A 309 -0.35 -1.13 -20.00
CA VAL A 309 0.13 -1.29 -21.39
C VAL A 309 -0.57 -2.47 -22.07
N MET A 310 -0.64 -3.64 -21.41
CA MET A 310 -1.34 -4.82 -21.92
C MET A 310 -2.82 -4.54 -22.15
N THR A 311 -3.46 -3.83 -21.21
CA THR A 311 -4.86 -3.44 -21.28
C THR A 311 -5.14 -2.53 -22.47
N ARG A 312 -4.27 -1.53 -22.74
CA ARG A 312 -4.37 -0.71 -23.94
C ARG A 312 -4.15 -1.53 -25.22
N TYR A 313 -3.18 -2.44 -25.23
CA TYR A 313 -2.96 -3.32 -26.37
C TYR A 313 -4.22 -4.15 -26.69
N LEU A 314 -4.85 -4.76 -25.68
CA LEU A 314 -6.08 -5.53 -25.87
C LEU A 314 -7.26 -4.67 -26.36
N ASP A 315 -7.37 -3.43 -25.88
CA ASP A 315 -8.38 -2.48 -26.33
C ASP A 315 -8.20 -2.07 -27.80
N GLN A 316 -6.97 -1.73 -28.22
CA GLN A 316 -6.64 -1.45 -29.63
C GLN A 316 -6.95 -2.64 -30.55
N ARG A 317 -6.71 -3.88 -30.09
CA ARG A 317 -7.09 -5.07 -30.86
C ARG A 317 -8.59 -5.17 -31.05
N GLN A 318 -9.34 -4.95 -29.98
CA GLN A 318 -10.80 -5.01 -30.00
C GLN A 318 -11.36 -3.95 -30.97
N SER A 319 -10.81 -2.73 -30.96
CA SER A 319 -11.23 -1.66 -31.88
C SER A 319 -10.86 -1.95 -33.34
N GLN A 320 -9.80 -2.70 -33.60
CA GLN A 320 -9.44 -3.24 -34.93
C GLN A 320 -10.30 -4.45 -35.36
N GLY A 321 -11.26 -4.88 -34.56
CA GLY A 321 -12.12 -6.03 -34.85
C GLY A 321 -11.42 -7.40 -34.68
N LYS A 322 -10.27 -7.44 -33.99
CA LYS A 322 -9.53 -8.67 -33.71
C LYS A 322 -10.04 -9.28 -32.39
N SER A 323 -10.85 -10.33 -32.48
CA SER A 323 -11.57 -10.90 -31.33
C SER A 323 -10.76 -11.87 -30.45
N SER A 324 -9.73 -12.52 -30.99
CA SER A 324 -8.83 -13.40 -30.24
C SER A 324 -7.37 -13.14 -30.61
N MET A 325 -6.46 -13.31 -29.66
CA MET A 325 -5.03 -13.49 -29.97
C MET A 325 -4.83 -14.92 -30.46
N ASP A 326 -3.93 -15.10 -31.42
CA ASP A 326 -3.38 -16.42 -31.71
C ASP A 326 -2.31 -16.79 -30.66
N GLU A 327 -1.83 -18.02 -30.73
CA GLU A 327 -0.85 -18.55 -29.79
C GLU A 327 0.46 -17.74 -29.79
N LYS A 328 0.97 -17.39 -30.97
CA LYS A 328 2.25 -16.69 -31.11
C LYS A 328 2.17 -15.28 -30.54
N GLU A 329 1.07 -14.60 -30.78
CA GLU A 329 0.85 -13.25 -30.30
C GLU A 329 0.63 -13.19 -28.79
N ARG A 330 -0.16 -14.13 -28.26
CA ARG A 330 -0.33 -14.30 -26.81
C ARG A 330 1.02 -14.53 -26.14
N ASP A 331 1.80 -15.46 -26.65
CA ASP A 331 3.07 -15.86 -26.04
C ASP A 331 4.12 -14.75 -26.16
N LYS A 332 4.13 -14.00 -27.27
CA LYS A 332 4.98 -12.81 -27.42
C LYS A 332 4.60 -11.70 -26.43
N LEU A 333 3.32 -11.47 -26.16
CA LEU A 333 2.86 -10.52 -25.14
C LEU A 333 3.31 -10.96 -23.73
N LEU A 334 3.18 -12.26 -23.42
CA LEU A 334 3.64 -12.82 -22.14
C LEU A 334 5.16 -12.78 -21.99
N PHE A 335 5.90 -12.99 -23.08
CA PHE A 335 7.35 -12.81 -23.12
C PHE A 335 7.72 -11.35 -22.80
N TRP A 336 7.09 -10.38 -23.46
CA TRP A 336 7.30 -8.96 -23.15
C TRP A 336 6.99 -8.64 -21.67
N TYR A 337 5.86 -9.14 -21.14
CA TYR A 337 5.48 -8.95 -19.74
C TYR A 337 6.55 -9.49 -18.78
N LEU A 338 7.01 -10.73 -18.98
CA LEU A 338 8.05 -11.33 -18.13
C LEU A 338 9.34 -10.52 -18.20
N GLN A 339 9.78 -10.12 -19.40
CA GLN A 339 11.01 -9.34 -19.58
C GLN A 339 10.89 -7.97 -18.90
N ALA A 340 9.79 -7.25 -19.09
CA ALA A 340 9.56 -5.97 -18.43
C ALA A 340 9.53 -6.10 -16.89
N ALA A 341 8.94 -7.18 -16.38
CA ALA A 341 8.82 -7.45 -14.95
C ALA A 341 10.17 -7.85 -14.31
N MET A 342 10.87 -8.82 -14.89
CA MET A 342 12.15 -9.36 -14.37
C MET A 342 13.22 -8.28 -14.24
N TRP A 343 13.28 -7.36 -15.22
CA TRP A 343 14.28 -6.30 -15.24
C TRP A 343 13.84 -5.03 -14.50
N GLY A 344 12.62 -4.99 -13.97
CA GLY A 344 12.12 -3.84 -13.22
C GLY A 344 11.88 -2.61 -14.09
N ARG A 345 11.33 -2.77 -15.30
CA ARG A 345 11.07 -1.64 -16.22
C ARG A 345 10.26 -0.53 -15.56
N PHE A 346 9.33 -0.88 -14.68
CA PHE A 346 8.39 0.06 -14.07
C PHE A 346 8.66 0.42 -12.61
N SER A 347 9.78 -0.03 -12.02
CA SER A 347 10.12 0.29 -10.62
C SER A 347 10.65 1.70 -10.41
N GLY A 348 11.05 2.36 -11.50
CA GLY A 348 11.58 3.72 -11.52
C GLY A 348 10.55 4.76 -11.95
N SER A 349 10.85 5.44 -13.07
CA SER A 349 9.97 6.38 -13.78
C SER A 349 8.75 5.72 -14.45
N THR A 350 7.85 5.13 -13.65
CA THR A 350 6.69 4.34 -14.13
C THR A 350 5.90 5.04 -15.24
N GLU A 351 5.49 6.30 -15.04
CA GLU A 351 4.70 7.05 -16.03
C GLU A 351 5.43 7.16 -17.38
N SER A 352 6.73 7.46 -17.35
CA SER A 352 7.52 7.66 -18.57
C SER A 352 7.73 6.37 -19.34
N PHE A 353 7.95 5.24 -18.65
CA PHE A 353 8.10 3.95 -19.30
C PHE A 353 6.77 3.44 -19.86
N ILE A 354 5.64 3.64 -19.15
CA ILE A 354 4.33 3.33 -19.71
C ILE A 354 4.08 4.18 -20.95
N ASP A 355 4.30 5.50 -20.92
CA ASP A 355 4.11 6.35 -22.11
C ASP A 355 4.96 5.89 -23.31
N GLN A 356 6.24 5.54 -23.09
CA GLN A 356 7.12 5.01 -24.14
C GLN A 356 6.59 3.69 -24.73
N ASP A 357 6.08 2.80 -23.88
CA ASP A 357 5.52 1.52 -24.30
C ASP A 357 4.19 1.70 -25.04
N LEU A 358 3.36 2.64 -24.61
CA LEU A 358 2.12 2.99 -25.31
C LEU A 358 2.41 3.59 -26.68
N GLU A 359 3.42 4.47 -26.80
CA GLU A 359 3.86 5.02 -28.08
C GLU A 359 4.34 3.90 -29.03
N ALA A 360 5.04 2.88 -28.52
CA ALA A 360 5.47 1.72 -29.30
C ALA A 360 4.30 0.84 -29.80
N LEU A 361 3.13 0.93 -29.17
CA LEU A 361 1.91 0.25 -29.63
C LEU A 361 1.15 1.04 -30.70
N GLU A 362 1.33 2.36 -30.76
CA GLU A 362 0.63 3.24 -31.69
C GLU A 362 1.28 3.26 -33.08
N GLY A 363 0.51 3.68 -34.10
CA GLY A 363 0.99 3.80 -35.49
C GLY A 363 0.85 2.53 -36.35
N SER A 364 1.14 2.68 -37.65
CA SER A 364 0.98 1.59 -38.63
C SER A 364 2.03 0.47 -38.52
N ASP A 365 3.17 0.80 -37.92
CA ASP A 365 4.29 -0.10 -37.61
C ASP A 365 4.38 -0.45 -36.12
N GLY A 366 3.43 0.03 -35.30
CA GLY A 366 3.31 -0.25 -33.87
C GLY A 366 2.89 -1.69 -33.56
N GLY A 367 3.15 -2.13 -32.32
CA GLY A 367 2.75 -3.44 -31.82
C GLY A 367 3.81 -4.13 -30.96
N LEU A 368 3.67 -5.45 -30.80
CA LEU A 368 4.53 -6.21 -29.88
C LEU A 368 6.01 -6.20 -30.28
N ASP A 369 6.33 -6.19 -31.58
CA ASP A 369 7.73 -6.15 -32.02
C ASP A 369 8.39 -4.82 -31.64
N LYS A 370 7.68 -3.70 -31.77
CA LYS A 370 8.15 -2.37 -31.33
C LYS A 370 8.33 -2.30 -29.82
N LEU A 371 7.43 -2.92 -29.05
CA LEU A 371 7.58 -3.04 -27.60
C LEU A 371 8.86 -3.82 -27.22
N LEU A 372 9.16 -4.90 -27.93
CA LEU A 372 10.39 -5.67 -27.71
C LEU A 372 11.65 -4.91 -28.16
N GLU A 373 11.58 -4.14 -29.25
CA GLU A 373 12.66 -3.21 -29.64
C GLU A 373 12.94 -2.20 -28.53
N GLN A 374 11.91 -1.59 -27.93
CA GLN A 374 12.07 -0.66 -26.81
C GLN A 374 12.70 -1.33 -25.58
N LEU A 375 12.29 -2.56 -25.26
CA LEU A 375 12.92 -3.33 -24.18
C LEU A 375 14.41 -3.57 -24.45
N ARG A 376 14.79 -3.92 -25.68
CA ARG A 376 16.20 -4.15 -26.04
C ARG A 376 17.02 -2.87 -26.07
N LEU A 377 16.44 -1.75 -26.47
CA LEU A 377 17.10 -0.44 -26.39
C LEU A 377 17.38 -0.05 -24.93
N TRP A 378 16.49 -0.44 -24.01
CA TRP A 378 16.63 -0.14 -22.58
C TRP A 378 17.56 -1.11 -21.84
N ASN A 379 17.44 -2.43 -22.06
CA ASN A 379 18.13 -3.47 -21.27
C ASN A 379 19.22 -4.24 -22.05
N GLY A 380 19.36 -4.03 -23.35
CA GLY A 380 20.26 -4.82 -24.19
C GLY A 380 19.73 -6.23 -24.47
N GLY A 381 20.59 -7.25 -24.37
CA GLY A 381 20.21 -8.65 -24.53
C GLY A 381 19.19 -9.10 -23.48
N LEU A 382 18.22 -9.94 -23.89
CA LEU A 382 17.12 -10.42 -23.04
C LEU A 382 17.34 -11.82 -22.45
N ARG A 383 18.57 -12.33 -22.55
CA ARG A 383 18.97 -13.64 -22.04
C ARG A 383 19.23 -13.57 -20.54
N ALA A 384 18.76 -14.57 -19.80
CA ALA A 384 19.08 -14.70 -18.39
C ALA A 384 20.47 -15.32 -18.20
N GLU A 385 21.22 -14.82 -17.21
CA GLU A 385 22.53 -15.32 -16.81
C GLU A 385 22.47 -15.81 -15.35
N PRO A 386 23.38 -16.71 -14.93
CA PRO A 386 23.41 -17.22 -13.55
C PRO A 386 23.48 -16.10 -12.50
N GLY A 387 24.17 -15.01 -12.82
CA GLY A 387 24.32 -13.84 -11.94
C GLY A 387 23.00 -13.15 -11.55
N HIS A 388 21.91 -13.38 -12.29
CA HIS A 388 20.60 -12.81 -11.97
C HIS A 388 19.85 -13.54 -10.85
N PHE A 389 20.27 -14.77 -10.50
CA PHE A 389 19.67 -15.58 -9.43
C PHE A 389 20.41 -15.41 -8.09
N THR A 390 20.95 -14.22 -7.83
CA THR A 390 21.74 -13.87 -6.64
C THR A 390 20.92 -13.24 -5.51
N GLY A 391 19.70 -12.76 -5.79
CA GLY A 391 18.81 -12.17 -4.80
C GLY A 391 18.49 -13.13 -3.65
N TRP A 392 18.21 -12.60 -2.47
CA TRP A 392 18.07 -13.39 -1.24
C TRP A 392 16.84 -13.04 -0.38
N SER A 393 15.92 -12.23 -0.90
CA SER A 393 14.65 -11.91 -0.25
C SER A 393 13.45 -12.42 -1.06
N LEU A 394 12.29 -12.55 -0.42
CA LEU A 394 11.03 -12.86 -1.12
C LEU A 394 10.57 -11.69 -2.00
N GLY A 395 11.06 -10.47 -1.75
CA GLY A 395 10.88 -9.29 -2.60
C GLY A 395 11.84 -9.20 -3.78
N ALA A 396 12.85 -10.08 -3.86
CA ALA A 396 13.81 -10.06 -4.95
C ALA A 396 13.12 -10.29 -6.30
N ARG A 397 13.55 -9.55 -7.34
CA ARG A 397 12.92 -9.56 -8.67
C ARG A 397 12.79 -10.95 -9.31
N PHE A 398 13.71 -11.86 -8.97
CA PHE A 398 13.74 -13.22 -9.50
C PHE A 398 13.00 -14.25 -8.63
N TYR A 399 12.48 -13.88 -7.46
CA TYR A 399 11.64 -14.77 -6.66
C TYR A 399 10.34 -15.19 -7.40
N PRO A 400 9.56 -14.26 -7.98
CA PRO A 400 8.44 -14.62 -8.85
C PRO A 400 8.82 -15.48 -10.05
N VAL A 401 10.05 -15.32 -10.55
CA VAL A 401 10.58 -16.12 -11.67
C VAL A 401 10.78 -17.57 -11.24
N LEU A 402 11.35 -17.82 -10.05
CA LEU A 402 11.45 -19.18 -9.50
C LEU A 402 10.07 -19.84 -9.34
N TYR A 403 9.07 -19.07 -8.91
CA TYR A 403 7.69 -19.57 -8.83
C TYR A 403 7.10 -19.87 -10.20
N PHE A 404 7.27 -18.98 -11.19
CA PHE A 404 6.92 -19.23 -12.59
C PHE A 404 7.57 -20.52 -13.11
N LEU A 405 8.87 -20.70 -12.90
CA LEU A 405 9.59 -21.91 -13.28
C LEU A 405 8.97 -23.14 -12.62
N THR A 406 8.69 -23.08 -11.32
CA THR A 406 8.04 -24.19 -10.59
C THR A 406 6.71 -24.58 -11.23
N ARG A 407 5.86 -23.59 -11.54
CA ARG A 407 4.51 -23.82 -12.10
C ARG A 407 4.55 -24.33 -13.54
N VAL A 408 5.38 -23.72 -14.39
CA VAL A 408 5.40 -23.95 -15.85
C VAL A 408 6.40 -25.04 -16.25
N GLY A 409 7.50 -25.16 -15.51
CA GLY A 409 8.53 -26.18 -15.65
C GLY A 409 8.10 -27.57 -15.18
N LYS A 410 6.88 -27.70 -14.64
CA LYS A 410 6.32 -28.97 -14.12
C LYS A 410 7.17 -29.57 -13.00
N ALA A 411 7.65 -28.72 -12.10
CA ALA A 411 8.32 -29.13 -10.88
C ALA A 411 7.47 -30.13 -10.10
N LYS A 412 8.10 -31.16 -9.55
CA LYS A 412 7.43 -32.20 -8.75
C LYS A 412 7.69 -31.97 -7.27
N ASP A 413 6.66 -32.23 -6.47
CA ASP A 413 6.76 -32.30 -5.03
C ASP A 413 7.64 -33.50 -4.61
N TRP A 414 8.57 -33.27 -3.69
CA TRP A 414 9.55 -34.28 -3.29
C TRP A 414 9.01 -35.37 -2.37
N GLY A 415 7.85 -35.19 -1.75
CA GLY A 415 7.23 -36.21 -0.89
C GLY A 415 6.12 -37.02 -1.57
N THR A 416 5.51 -36.47 -2.62
CA THR A 416 4.39 -37.11 -3.33
C THR A 416 4.69 -37.46 -4.79
N GLY A 417 5.73 -36.85 -5.39
CA GLY A 417 6.07 -36.98 -6.80
C GLY A 417 5.09 -36.29 -7.76
N LEU A 418 4.07 -35.61 -7.24
CA LEU A 418 3.04 -34.92 -8.04
C LEU A 418 3.57 -33.58 -8.57
N GLU A 419 3.16 -33.20 -9.78
CA GLU A 419 3.45 -31.88 -10.32
C GLU A 419 2.80 -30.78 -9.47
N LEU A 420 3.56 -29.73 -9.15
CA LEU A 420 3.17 -28.60 -8.31
C LEU A 420 2.27 -27.60 -9.05
N LYS A 421 1.11 -28.08 -9.52
CA LYS A 421 0.10 -27.29 -10.25
C LYS A 421 -0.77 -26.44 -9.34
N SER A 422 -1.38 -25.42 -9.92
CA SER A 422 -2.42 -24.65 -9.22
C SER A 422 -3.68 -25.51 -9.04
N GLY A 423 -4.46 -25.23 -8.00
CA GLY A 423 -5.71 -25.96 -7.71
C GLY A 423 -5.57 -27.27 -6.92
N MET A 424 -4.43 -27.55 -6.29
CA MET A 424 -4.33 -28.64 -5.32
C MET A 424 -5.26 -28.39 -4.12
N LEU A 425 -6.03 -29.40 -3.72
CA LEU A 425 -7.05 -29.27 -2.68
C LEU A 425 -6.49 -29.60 -1.29
N GLY A 426 -6.97 -28.86 -0.28
CA GLY A 426 -6.64 -29.07 1.13
C GLY A 426 -5.50 -28.18 1.65
N PRO A 427 -5.51 -27.82 2.94
CA PRO A 427 -4.52 -26.90 3.52
C PRO A 427 -3.10 -27.45 3.51
N MET A 428 -2.94 -28.78 3.50
CA MET A 428 -1.64 -29.47 3.46
C MET A 428 -1.00 -29.49 2.06
N SER A 429 -1.80 -29.25 1.02
CA SER A 429 -1.35 -29.19 -0.37
C SER A 429 -0.97 -27.77 -0.80
N LYS A 430 -1.02 -26.79 0.11
CA LYS A 430 -0.54 -25.43 -0.17
C LYS A 430 0.97 -25.46 -0.41
N LEU A 431 1.40 -24.67 -1.38
CA LEU A 431 2.81 -24.46 -1.66
C LEU A 431 3.46 -23.63 -0.57
N GLU A 432 4.60 -24.10 -0.08
CA GLU A 432 5.48 -23.41 0.84
C GLU A 432 6.89 -23.35 0.25
N VAL A 433 7.61 -22.28 0.57
CA VAL A 433 9.03 -22.17 0.25
C VAL A 433 9.78 -23.13 1.18
N HIS A 434 10.64 -23.96 0.60
CA HIS A 434 11.53 -24.85 1.31
C HIS A 434 12.98 -24.41 1.10
N HIS A 435 13.69 -24.19 2.21
CA HIS A 435 15.15 -24.02 2.19
C HIS A 435 15.79 -25.39 1.99
N ILE A 436 16.37 -25.60 0.82
CA ILE A 436 16.98 -26.88 0.43
C ILE A 436 18.03 -27.28 1.45
N PHE A 437 18.99 -26.40 1.70
CA PHE A 437 19.86 -26.49 2.85
C PHE A 437 19.18 -25.80 4.03
N PRO A 438 18.91 -26.51 5.15
CA PRO A 438 18.15 -25.95 6.25
C PRO A 438 18.82 -24.73 6.88
N LYS A 439 18.04 -23.66 7.11
CA LYS A 439 18.47 -22.41 7.75
C LYS A 439 19.28 -22.65 9.03
N SER A 440 18.70 -23.34 10.01
CA SER A 440 19.37 -23.66 11.28
C SER A 440 20.73 -24.34 11.10
N LYS A 441 20.91 -25.18 10.09
CA LYS A 441 22.18 -25.87 9.84
C LYS A 441 23.22 -24.93 9.25
N LEU A 442 22.83 -24.12 8.29
CA LEU A 442 23.72 -23.16 7.64
C LEU A 442 24.20 -22.07 8.60
N TYR A 443 23.32 -21.53 9.44
CA TYR A 443 23.70 -20.54 10.45
C TYR A 443 24.68 -21.12 11.48
N ASN A 444 24.46 -22.35 11.95
CA ASN A 444 25.38 -23.04 12.85
C ASN A 444 26.76 -23.29 12.21
N TYR A 445 26.81 -23.42 10.89
CA TYR A 445 28.05 -23.57 10.13
C TYR A 445 28.78 -22.23 9.88
N GLY A 446 28.12 -21.09 10.15
CA GLY A 446 28.68 -19.76 10.00
C GLY A 446 28.43 -19.08 8.65
N TYR A 447 27.49 -19.59 7.84
CA TYR A 447 27.11 -18.93 6.59
C TYR A 447 26.35 -17.63 6.85
N ARG A 448 26.60 -16.64 5.98
CA ARG A 448 25.93 -15.33 6.08
C ARG A 448 24.49 -15.45 5.61
N LYS A 449 23.62 -14.61 6.20
CA LYS A 449 22.20 -14.54 5.86
C LYS A 449 21.92 -14.43 4.34
N SER A 450 22.68 -13.61 3.60
CA SER A 450 22.50 -13.47 2.14
C SER A 450 22.76 -14.77 1.38
N GLN A 451 23.59 -15.66 1.91
CA GLN A 451 23.80 -17.01 1.36
C GLN A 451 22.69 -17.97 1.81
N VAL A 452 22.33 -17.94 3.09
CA VAL A 452 21.28 -18.81 3.67
C VAL A 452 19.93 -18.60 2.98
N ASN A 453 19.59 -17.35 2.74
CA ASN A 453 18.34 -16.95 2.09
C ASN A 453 18.50 -16.72 0.58
N ALA A 454 19.62 -17.12 -0.03
CA ALA A 454 19.80 -17.00 -1.47
C ALA A 454 18.65 -17.70 -2.21
N LEU A 455 18.15 -17.09 -3.28
CA LEU A 455 17.08 -17.64 -4.12
C LEU A 455 17.43 -19.04 -4.63
N ALA A 456 18.70 -19.28 -4.95
CA ALA A 456 19.23 -20.58 -5.35
C ALA A 456 19.24 -21.63 -4.21
N ASN A 457 18.90 -21.27 -2.96
CA ASN A 457 18.63 -22.21 -1.87
C ASN A 457 17.12 -22.49 -1.69
N PHE A 458 16.25 -21.87 -2.48
CA PHE A 458 14.80 -22.05 -2.35
C PHE A 458 14.26 -23.04 -3.37
N CYS A 459 13.35 -23.89 -2.94
CA CYS A 459 12.46 -24.63 -3.82
C CYS A 459 11.04 -24.54 -3.26
N PHE A 460 10.07 -25.10 -3.98
CA PHE A 460 8.70 -25.11 -3.50
C PHE A 460 8.22 -26.54 -3.28
N LEU A 461 7.54 -26.76 -2.17
CA LEU A 461 6.96 -28.04 -1.79
C LEU A 461 5.55 -27.84 -1.27
N THR A 462 4.77 -28.92 -1.24
CA THR A 462 3.55 -28.94 -0.42
C THR A 462 3.91 -28.80 1.05
N LYS A 463 3.03 -28.18 1.83
CA LYS A 463 3.20 -28.03 3.29
C LYS A 463 3.47 -29.37 3.99
N GLU A 464 2.82 -30.44 3.55
CA GLU A 464 3.06 -31.79 4.08
C GLU A 464 4.50 -32.26 3.86
N SER A 465 4.98 -32.19 2.62
CA SER A 465 6.35 -32.58 2.27
C SER A 465 7.39 -31.70 2.96
N ASN A 466 7.14 -30.39 3.06
CA ASN A 466 8.00 -29.44 3.76
C ASN A 466 8.16 -29.81 5.25
N LEU A 467 7.05 -30.13 5.93
CA LEU A 467 7.06 -30.56 7.32
C LEU A 467 7.75 -31.91 7.53
N HIS A 468 7.57 -32.85 6.60
CA HIS A 468 8.20 -34.17 6.69
C HIS A 468 9.72 -34.11 6.50
N ILE A 469 10.22 -33.32 5.55
CA ILE A 469 11.65 -33.14 5.34
C ILE A 469 12.27 -32.37 6.52
N SER A 470 11.61 -31.31 6.98
CA SER A 470 12.04 -30.50 8.12
C SER A 470 13.48 -29.98 7.93
N ASN A 471 14.38 -30.22 8.89
CA ASN A 471 15.76 -29.74 8.89
C ASN A 471 16.80 -30.84 8.54
N GLN A 472 16.41 -31.84 7.76
CA GLN A 472 17.32 -32.88 7.27
C GLN A 472 18.38 -32.32 6.30
N PHE A 473 19.56 -32.91 6.29
CA PHE A 473 20.61 -32.50 5.35
C PHE A 473 20.31 -33.03 3.93
N PRO A 474 20.55 -32.23 2.87
CA PRO A 474 20.36 -32.67 1.49
C PRO A 474 21.01 -34.02 1.17
N GLN A 475 22.25 -34.24 1.60
CA GLN A 475 22.95 -35.53 1.45
C GLN A 475 22.18 -36.75 2.01
N ASP A 476 21.30 -36.55 3.00
CA ASP A 476 20.54 -37.63 3.65
C ASP A 476 19.17 -37.85 3.01
N TYR A 477 18.48 -36.79 2.59
CA TYR A 477 17.11 -36.90 2.09
C TYR A 477 17.02 -36.91 0.56
N PHE A 478 17.96 -36.30 -0.16
CA PHE A 478 17.98 -36.34 -1.64
C PHE A 478 18.02 -37.77 -2.21
N PRO A 479 18.89 -38.69 -1.73
CA PRO A 479 18.88 -40.07 -2.23
C PRO A 479 17.53 -40.77 -2.05
N LYS A 480 16.79 -40.44 -0.98
CA LYS A 480 15.47 -41.02 -0.68
C LYS A 480 14.42 -40.46 -1.63
N VAL A 481 14.39 -39.13 -1.79
CA VAL A 481 13.50 -38.45 -2.74
C VAL A 481 13.66 -39.03 -4.14
N GLU A 482 14.90 -39.19 -4.60
CA GLU A 482 15.17 -39.68 -5.95
C GLU A 482 14.85 -41.18 -6.10
N ALA A 483 15.01 -41.98 -5.03
CA ALA A 483 14.62 -43.39 -5.03
C ALA A 483 13.08 -43.57 -5.06
N ASP A 484 12.35 -42.77 -4.28
CA ASP A 484 10.89 -42.84 -4.16
C ASP A 484 10.20 -42.19 -5.38
N HIS A 485 10.78 -41.10 -5.89
CA HIS A 485 10.23 -40.27 -6.96
C HIS A 485 11.32 -39.86 -7.97
N PRO A 486 11.71 -40.74 -8.90
CA PRO A 486 12.74 -40.44 -9.90
C PRO A 486 12.45 -39.17 -10.73
N GLY A 487 13.47 -38.34 -10.88
CA GLY A 487 13.45 -37.04 -11.55
C GLY A 487 12.79 -35.92 -10.75
N ALA A 488 12.44 -36.13 -9.48
CA ALA A 488 11.83 -35.07 -8.65
C ALA A 488 12.85 -33.97 -8.31
N LEU A 489 14.11 -34.33 -8.04
CA LEU A 489 15.18 -33.36 -7.79
C LEU A 489 15.52 -32.57 -9.06
N GLU A 490 15.71 -33.25 -10.20
CA GLU A 490 15.98 -32.61 -11.49
C GLU A 490 14.85 -31.66 -11.91
N SER A 491 13.59 -32.01 -11.63
CA SER A 491 12.44 -31.15 -11.93
C SER A 491 12.41 -29.82 -11.18
N GLN A 492 13.25 -29.67 -10.15
CA GLN A 492 13.43 -28.43 -9.38
C GLN A 492 14.87 -27.86 -9.52
N TRP A 493 15.57 -28.26 -10.59
CA TRP A 493 16.90 -27.79 -10.98
C TRP A 493 17.93 -27.98 -9.87
N ILE A 494 17.89 -29.12 -9.20
CA ILE A 494 18.90 -29.52 -8.23
C ILE A 494 20.12 -30.07 -8.98
N PRO A 495 21.34 -29.57 -8.70
CA PRO A 495 22.57 -30.19 -9.20
C PRO A 495 22.65 -31.65 -8.77
N MET A 496 22.77 -32.57 -9.74
CA MET A 496 22.72 -34.02 -9.48
C MET A 496 24.07 -34.62 -9.10
N ASP A 497 25.12 -33.81 -8.96
CA ASP A 497 26.41 -34.24 -8.41
C ASP A 497 26.31 -34.36 -6.88
N PRO A 498 26.39 -35.58 -6.30
CA PRO A 498 26.24 -35.77 -4.86
C PRO A 498 27.30 -35.06 -4.01
N THR A 499 28.46 -34.70 -4.60
CA THR A 499 29.52 -33.96 -3.89
C THR A 499 29.09 -32.53 -3.53
N LEU A 500 28.05 -32.01 -4.19
CA LEU A 500 27.47 -30.70 -3.91
C LEU A 500 26.38 -30.73 -2.83
N TRP A 501 26.02 -31.91 -2.30
CA TRP A 501 24.92 -32.05 -1.33
C TRP A 501 25.37 -31.91 0.14
N GLU A 502 26.69 -31.78 0.36
CA GLU A 502 27.30 -31.57 1.67
C GLU A 502 27.29 -30.08 2.06
N LEU A 503 27.27 -29.78 3.37
CA LEU A 503 27.23 -28.39 3.87
C LEU A 503 28.47 -27.58 3.47
N GLU A 504 29.62 -28.25 3.39
CA GLU A 504 30.91 -27.72 2.98
C GLU A 504 30.86 -27.18 1.55
N SER A 505 30.10 -27.84 0.68
CA SER A 505 29.94 -27.53 -0.74
C SER A 505 28.80 -26.55 -1.03
N PHE A 506 28.15 -26.00 0.00
CA PHE A 506 26.98 -25.13 -0.15
C PHE A 506 27.20 -23.94 -1.11
N PRO A 507 28.34 -23.20 -1.09
CA PRO A 507 28.57 -22.14 -2.07
C PRO A 507 28.61 -22.64 -3.52
N ASP A 508 29.27 -23.78 -3.76
CA ASP A 508 29.38 -24.39 -5.09
C ASP A 508 28.02 -24.94 -5.56
N PHE A 509 27.21 -25.48 -4.65
CA PHE A 509 25.83 -25.85 -4.91
C PHE A 509 25.00 -24.66 -5.41
N LEU A 510 25.12 -23.50 -4.75
CA LEU A 510 24.39 -22.29 -5.15
C LEU A 510 24.78 -21.87 -6.58
N GLU A 511 26.07 -21.86 -6.91
CA GLU A 511 26.54 -21.48 -8.25
C GLU A 511 26.05 -22.47 -9.32
N ALA A 512 26.21 -23.78 -9.09
CA ALA A 512 25.71 -24.81 -10.01
C ALA A 512 24.20 -24.73 -10.22
N ARG A 513 23.44 -24.45 -9.16
CA ARG A 513 21.97 -24.30 -9.26
C ARG A 513 21.56 -23.04 -10.01
N LYS A 514 22.27 -21.92 -9.86
CA LYS A 514 22.02 -20.69 -10.63
C LYS A 514 22.16 -20.92 -12.13
N GLU A 515 23.14 -21.73 -12.55
CA GLU A 515 23.32 -22.11 -13.96
C GLU A 515 22.11 -22.86 -14.50
N LEU A 516 21.65 -23.89 -13.78
CA LEU A 516 20.47 -24.68 -14.17
C LEU A 516 19.19 -23.83 -14.23
N LEU A 517 18.99 -22.92 -13.26
CA LEU A 517 17.85 -22.02 -13.23
C LEU A 517 17.87 -21.02 -14.41
N ALA A 518 19.04 -20.48 -14.75
CA ALA A 518 19.19 -19.59 -15.89
C ALA A 518 18.96 -20.30 -17.22
N GLU A 519 19.46 -21.52 -17.37
CA GLU A 519 19.23 -22.35 -18.56
C GLU A 519 17.74 -22.67 -18.76
N GLU A 520 17.06 -23.07 -17.69
CA GLU A 520 15.62 -23.32 -17.73
C GLU A 520 14.83 -22.06 -18.09
N LEU A 521 15.12 -20.93 -17.45
CA LEU A 521 14.44 -19.67 -17.74
C LEU A 521 14.56 -19.31 -19.21
N ASN A 522 15.76 -19.42 -19.77
CA ASN A 522 15.98 -19.21 -21.20
C ASN A 522 15.19 -20.21 -22.05
N THR A 523 15.14 -21.49 -21.69
CA THR A 523 14.33 -22.50 -22.38
C THR A 523 12.85 -22.11 -22.41
N ARG A 524 12.30 -21.60 -21.30
CA ARG A 524 10.90 -21.11 -21.25
C ARG A 524 10.69 -19.86 -22.10
N MET A 525 11.66 -18.95 -22.14
CA MET A 525 11.63 -17.78 -23.02
C MET A 525 11.65 -18.16 -24.50
N GLU A 526 12.47 -19.13 -24.89
CA GLU A 526 12.57 -19.64 -26.26
C GLU A 526 11.25 -20.27 -26.73
N VAL A 527 10.55 -20.98 -25.84
CA VAL A 527 9.21 -21.52 -26.10
C VAL A 527 8.20 -20.40 -26.36
N LEU A 528 8.19 -19.35 -25.54
CA LEU A 528 7.28 -18.20 -25.73
C LEU A 528 7.55 -17.43 -27.03
N LEU A 529 8.79 -17.46 -27.52
CA LEU A 529 9.18 -16.82 -28.78
C LEU A 529 8.93 -17.71 -30.01
N HIS A 530 8.49 -18.96 -29.84
CA HIS A 530 8.27 -19.91 -30.94
C HIS A 530 9.49 -20.05 -31.87
N GLY A 531 10.70 -19.99 -31.30
CA GLY A 531 11.97 -20.07 -32.03
C GLY A 531 12.46 -18.75 -32.64
N ASP A 532 11.81 -17.62 -32.38
CA ASP A 532 12.26 -16.30 -32.83
C ASP A 532 13.40 -15.73 -31.94
N LEU A 533 14.56 -16.40 -31.98
CA LEU A 533 15.63 -16.22 -30.99
C LEU A 533 16.40 -14.89 -31.08
N HIS A 534 16.20 -14.10 -32.14
CA HIS A 534 16.94 -12.85 -32.34
C HIS A 534 16.67 -11.80 -31.24
N TRP A 535 15.55 -11.94 -30.51
CA TRP A 535 15.24 -11.11 -29.33
C TRP A 535 16.14 -11.43 -28.13
N LEU A 536 16.64 -12.67 -28.02
CA LEU A 536 17.55 -13.11 -26.97
C LEU A 536 19.02 -12.79 -27.28
N GLU A 537 19.34 -12.50 -28.54
CA GLU A 537 20.70 -12.17 -28.98
C GLU A 537 21.17 -10.80 -28.47
N GLY A 538 22.45 -10.73 -28.11
CA GLY A 538 23.13 -9.52 -27.64
C GLY A 538 23.84 -9.74 -26.30
N LYS A 539 24.74 -8.84 -25.94
CA LYS A 539 25.25 -8.79 -24.56
C LYS A 539 24.12 -8.28 -23.67
N THR A 540 23.79 -9.01 -22.63
CA THR A 540 22.97 -8.53 -21.52
C THR A 540 23.58 -7.22 -21.01
N ALA A 541 22.78 -6.19 -20.76
CA ALA A 541 23.31 -5.07 -19.98
C ALA A 541 23.83 -5.64 -18.66
N THR A 542 25.07 -5.32 -18.29
CA THR A 542 25.58 -5.60 -16.95
C THR A 542 24.62 -4.96 -15.97
N ILE A 543 23.80 -5.78 -15.31
CA ILE A 543 23.10 -5.35 -14.11
C ILE A 543 24.22 -4.88 -13.18
N ALA A 544 24.14 -3.63 -12.73
CA ALA A 544 25.05 -3.13 -11.73
C ALA A 544 25.03 -4.15 -10.59
N VAL A 545 26.20 -4.72 -10.28
CA VAL A 545 26.38 -5.63 -9.13
C VAL A 545 25.58 -5.05 -7.98
N ASP A 546 24.60 -5.80 -7.49
CA ASP A 546 23.78 -5.39 -6.34
C ASP A 546 24.72 -4.79 -5.31
N SER A 547 24.59 -3.49 -5.05
CA SER A 547 25.22 -2.90 -3.87
C SER A 547 24.70 -3.69 -2.69
N GLU A 548 25.58 -4.26 -1.86
CA GLU A 548 25.20 -5.06 -0.68
C GLU A 548 24.02 -4.39 0.02
N SER A 549 22.81 -4.93 -0.19
CA SER A 549 21.62 -4.35 0.40
C SER A 549 21.67 -4.63 1.89
N ILE A 550 21.49 -3.56 2.66
CA ILE A 550 21.59 -3.62 4.11
C ILE A 550 20.25 -4.07 4.72
N GLY A 551 20.36 -4.96 5.71
CA GLY A 551 19.28 -5.37 6.59
C GLY A 551 18.47 -6.62 6.22
N GLY A 552 17.36 -6.84 6.92
CA GLY A 552 16.41 -7.96 6.88
C GLY A 552 16.67 -9.04 7.97
N ILE A 553 15.76 -10.02 8.04
CA ILE A 553 15.74 -11.07 9.07
C ILE A 553 17.00 -11.97 9.14
N THR A 554 17.77 -11.87 10.24
CA THR A 554 19.10 -12.49 10.38
C THR A 554 19.14 -13.84 11.10
N SER A 555 18.05 -14.26 11.75
CA SER A 555 17.97 -15.53 12.51
C SER A 555 16.57 -16.15 12.47
N GLU A 556 16.45 -17.45 12.80
CA GLU A 556 15.13 -18.09 12.94
C GLU A 556 14.34 -17.51 14.11
N GLU A 557 15.01 -17.13 15.20
CA GLU A 557 14.37 -16.48 16.34
C GLU A 557 13.71 -15.16 15.93
N GLU A 558 14.42 -14.36 15.14
CA GLU A 558 13.92 -13.10 14.60
C GLU A 558 12.78 -13.31 13.60
N GLU A 559 12.87 -14.32 12.74
CA GLU A 559 11.80 -14.66 11.79
C GLU A 559 10.50 -15.03 12.51
N ARG A 560 10.59 -15.90 13.53
CA ARG A 560 9.43 -16.27 14.35
C ARG A 560 8.87 -15.06 15.10
N GLU A 561 9.72 -14.15 15.53
CA GLU A 561 9.30 -12.92 16.18
C GLU A 561 8.54 -12.01 15.21
N ILE A 562 9.04 -11.81 13.99
CA ILE A 562 8.37 -11.07 12.91
C ILE A 562 7.03 -11.71 12.50
N GLU A 563 7.00 -13.03 12.30
CA GLU A 563 5.77 -13.76 11.99
C GLU A 563 4.74 -13.68 13.12
N SER A 564 5.19 -13.72 14.38
CA SER A 564 4.34 -13.55 15.56
C SER A 564 3.72 -12.16 15.61
N ILE A 565 4.49 -11.10 15.31
CA ILE A 565 3.96 -9.73 15.19
C ILE A 565 2.91 -9.67 14.09
N ASN A 566 3.22 -10.21 12.92
CA ASN A 566 2.36 -10.10 11.75
C ASN A 566 1.03 -10.84 11.99
N SER A 567 1.09 -12.03 12.59
CA SER A 567 -0.08 -12.80 13.03
C SER A 567 -0.88 -12.06 14.11
N TRP A 568 -0.18 -11.39 15.04
CA TRP A 568 -0.83 -10.58 16.06
C TRP A 568 -1.57 -9.39 15.44
N ILE A 569 -1.01 -8.67 14.48
CA ILE A 569 -1.70 -7.58 13.75
C ILE A 569 -2.98 -8.08 13.11
N VAL A 570 -2.92 -9.21 12.40
CA VAL A 570 -4.11 -9.82 11.77
C VAL A 570 -5.15 -10.21 12.82
N SER A 571 -4.74 -10.72 13.98
CA SER A 571 -5.66 -11.02 15.09
C SER A 571 -6.39 -9.80 15.65
N GLN A 572 -5.83 -8.61 15.46
CA GLN A 572 -6.46 -7.33 15.84
C GLN A 572 -7.40 -6.77 14.74
N GLY A 573 -7.62 -7.51 13.65
CA GLY A 573 -8.45 -7.07 12.52
C GLY A 573 -7.76 -6.07 11.59
N LEU A 574 -6.43 -5.97 11.66
CA LEU A 574 -5.61 -5.08 10.83
C LEU A 574 -4.92 -5.89 9.71
N PRO A 575 -4.57 -5.27 8.57
CA PRO A 575 -3.91 -5.97 7.47
C PRO A 575 -2.49 -6.44 7.85
N SER A 576 -2.10 -7.62 7.36
CA SER A 576 -0.74 -8.13 7.53
C SER A 576 0.28 -7.22 6.84
N GLY A 577 1.46 -7.08 7.44
CA GLY A 577 2.60 -6.40 6.84
C GLY A 577 3.35 -7.30 5.86
N GLU A 578 4.15 -6.67 5.02
CA GLU A 578 5.04 -7.30 4.06
C GLU A 578 6.34 -7.71 4.76
N ILE A 579 6.55 -9.02 4.91
CA ILE A 579 7.78 -9.58 5.50
C ILE A 579 8.90 -9.51 4.47
N THR A 580 10.10 -9.12 4.89
CA THR A 580 11.27 -8.91 4.01
C THR A 580 10.98 -7.94 2.87
N TYR A 581 10.40 -6.78 3.22
CA TYR A 581 10.03 -5.74 2.28
C TYR A 581 11.27 -5.16 1.60
N ASP A 582 11.28 -5.21 0.27
CA ASP A 582 12.33 -4.63 -0.56
C ASP A 582 12.12 -3.11 -0.68
N LEU A 583 12.96 -2.35 0.02
CA LEU A 583 13.01 -0.91 -0.16
C LEU A 583 13.95 -0.59 -1.32
N SER A 584 13.38 -0.33 -2.48
CA SER A 584 14.09 0.01 -3.71
C SER A 584 14.13 1.52 -3.99
N ASP A 585 15.12 1.96 -4.76
CA ASP A 585 15.21 3.32 -5.27
C ASP A 585 14.10 3.63 -6.29
N GLU A 586 13.34 4.70 -6.08
CA GLU A 586 12.21 5.09 -6.96
C GLU A 586 12.61 5.53 -8.38
N GLN A 587 13.89 5.72 -8.69
CA GLN A 587 14.33 6.12 -10.04
C GLN A 587 14.97 4.97 -10.81
N THR A 588 15.79 4.20 -10.11
CA THR A 588 16.59 3.11 -10.70
C THR A 588 16.00 1.72 -10.43
N GLY A 589 15.11 1.61 -9.44
CA GLY A 589 14.55 0.35 -8.98
C GLY A 589 15.54 -0.54 -8.25
N MET A 590 16.79 -0.11 -8.03
CA MET A 590 17.78 -0.91 -7.32
C MET A 590 17.40 -1.03 -5.85
N GLN A 591 17.55 -2.23 -5.28
CA GLN A 591 17.29 -2.49 -3.87
C GLN A 591 18.28 -1.66 -3.01
N LYS A 592 17.75 -0.80 -2.14
CA LYS A 592 18.54 -0.01 -1.18
C LYS A 592 18.70 -0.72 0.15
N ALA A 593 17.62 -1.33 0.64
CA ALA A 593 17.58 -2.03 1.92
C ALA A 593 16.47 -3.09 1.91
N VAL A 594 16.59 -4.08 2.79
CA VAL A 594 15.49 -5.02 3.07
C VAL A 594 14.99 -4.75 4.48
N LEU A 595 13.70 -4.43 4.61
CA LEU A 595 13.05 -4.18 5.90
C LEU A 595 12.40 -5.48 6.40
N ASP A 596 12.50 -5.81 7.69
CA ASP A 596 12.00 -7.09 8.20
C ASP A 596 10.51 -7.25 8.04
N LEU A 597 9.76 -6.20 8.37
CA LEU A 597 8.31 -6.15 8.25
C LEU A 597 7.89 -4.72 7.97
N ALA A 598 7.16 -4.49 6.88
CA ALA A 598 6.74 -3.15 6.49
C ALA A 598 5.26 -3.07 6.10
N TRP A 599 4.67 -1.92 6.37
CA TRP A 599 3.40 -1.48 5.82
C TRP A 599 3.65 -0.21 5.00
N PRO A 600 4.01 -0.31 3.72
CA PRO A 600 4.35 0.84 2.88
C PRO A 600 3.18 1.82 2.71
N ALA A 601 1.94 1.34 2.78
CA ALA A 601 0.73 2.16 2.77
C ALA A 601 0.17 2.48 4.17
N GLY A 602 0.93 2.16 5.23
CA GLY A 602 0.51 2.22 6.62
C GLY A 602 -0.28 1.00 7.09
N ILE A 603 -0.30 0.77 8.41
CA ILE A 603 -1.00 -0.35 9.07
C ILE A 603 -2.51 -0.27 8.81
N GLN A 604 -3.06 0.94 8.82
CA GLN A 604 -4.37 1.21 8.26
C GLN A 604 -4.14 1.92 6.93
N THR A 605 -4.39 1.21 5.83
CA THR A 605 -4.18 1.69 4.46
C THR A 605 -4.82 3.06 4.27
N GLU A 606 -4.04 4.05 3.84
CA GLU A 606 -4.44 5.47 3.66
C GLU A 606 -4.78 6.26 4.95
N LEU A 607 -4.83 5.61 6.11
CA LEU A 607 -5.19 6.22 7.41
C LEU A 607 -3.99 6.41 8.35
N SER A 608 -2.91 5.66 8.13
CA SER A 608 -1.67 5.74 8.93
C SER A 608 -0.46 5.94 8.01
N GLN A 609 0.59 6.57 8.52
CA GLN A 609 1.84 6.72 7.77
C GLN A 609 2.53 5.37 7.56
N PRO A 610 3.46 5.25 6.59
CA PRO A 610 4.23 4.02 6.38
C PRO A 610 4.95 3.59 7.67
N VAL A 611 4.93 2.29 7.97
CA VAL A 611 5.53 1.73 9.20
C VAL A 611 6.47 0.60 8.83
N ALA A 612 7.64 0.53 9.49
CA ALA A 612 8.57 -0.58 9.38
C ALA A 612 8.98 -1.07 10.78
N VAL A 613 9.07 -2.38 10.97
CA VAL A 613 9.69 -3.03 12.12
C VAL A 613 11.02 -3.59 11.63
N LEU A 614 12.09 -3.24 12.35
CA LEU A 614 13.49 -3.48 11.99
C LEU A 614 14.21 -4.03 13.23
N ILE A 615 14.14 -5.34 13.44
CA ILE A 615 14.66 -6.03 14.62
C ILE A 615 16.13 -6.36 14.38
N ASN A 616 17.01 -6.06 15.34
CA ASN A 616 18.46 -6.33 15.23
C ASN A 616 19.14 -5.70 14.01
N GLU A 617 18.56 -4.62 13.48
CA GLU A 617 19.02 -3.96 12.27
C GLU A 617 20.10 -2.91 12.49
N SER A 618 20.89 -2.67 11.43
CA SER A 618 21.95 -1.65 11.48
C SER A 618 21.37 -0.23 11.52
N SER A 619 22.08 0.71 12.13
CA SER A 619 21.70 2.14 12.11
C SER A 619 21.59 2.70 10.69
N GLU A 620 22.31 2.10 9.74
CA GLU A 620 22.26 2.45 8.33
C GLU A 620 20.92 2.02 7.71
N THR A 621 20.44 0.79 7.97
CA THR A 621 19.13 0.29 7.53
C THR A 621 18.01 1.20 8.03
N HIS A 622 18.06 1.57 9.32
CA HIS A 622 17.10 2.50 9.93
C HIS A 622 17.08 3.88 9.26
N SER A 623 18.25 4.40 8.91
CA SER A 623 18.39 5.71 8.28
C SER A 623 17.79 5.68 6.87
N VAL A 624 18.06 4.64 6.09
CA VAL A 624 17.50 4.46 4.74
C VAL A 624 15.97 4.36 4.79
N ALA A 625 15.42 3.54 5.69
CA ALA A 625 13.97 3.39 5.85
C ALA A 625 13.29 4.70 6.30
N SER A 626 13.89 5.42 7.26
CA SER A 626 13.35 6.69 7.74
C SER A 626 13.39 7.78 6.66
N LEU A 627 14.45 7.84 5.85
CA LEU A 627 14.53 8.75 4.70
C LEU A 627 13.49 8.44 3.62
N ALA A 628 13.10 7.17 3.50
CA ALA A 628 11.99 6.74 2.64
C ALA A 628 10.59 7.00 3.25
N GLY A 629 10.51 7.67 4.41
CA GLY A 629 9.25 8.08 5.03
C GLY A 629 8.62 7.03 5.95
N PHE A 630 9.32 5.95 6.28
CA PHE A 630 8.82 4.95 7.23
C PHE A 630 9.04 5.38 8.68
N ARG A 631 8.01 5.17 9.51
CA ARG A 631 8.17 5.13 10.96
C ARG A 631 8.77 3.79 11.35
N CYS A 632 10.02 3.81 11.81
CA CYS A 632 10.76 2.61 12.16
C CYS A 632 10.59 2.25 13.64
N PHE A 633 10.42 0.96 13.93
CA PHE A 633 10.40 0.38 15.27
C PHE A 633 11.51 -0.67 15.39
N THR A 634 12.30 -0.61 16.46
CA THR A 634 13.44 -1.53 16.67
C THR A 634 13.09 -2.76 17.51
N SER A 635 11.92 -2.73 18.15
CA SER A 635 11.46 -3.80 19.03
C SER A 635 9.97 -4.08 18.85
N THR A 636 9.62 -5.33 19.10
CA THR A 636 8.24 -5.82 19.01
C THR A 636 7.33 -5.22 20.05
N HIS A 637 7.87 -4.95 21.24
CA HIS A 637 7.16 -4.29 22.32
C HIS A 637 6.77 -2.85 21.93
N GLU A 638 7.71 -2.04 21.42
CA GLU A 638 7.42 -0.67 20.99
C GLU A 638 6.39 -0.62 19.85
N PHE A 639 6.52 -1.54 18.90
CA PHE A 639 5.56 -1.65 17.80
C PHE A 639 4.16 -2.04 18.28
N LYS A 640 4.04 -3.08 19.13
CA LYS A 640 2.74 -3.50 19.69
C LYS A 640 2.09 -2.39 20.50
N HIS A 641 2.88 -1.69 21.33
CA HIS A 641 2.40 -0.56 22.11
C HIS A 641 1.94 0.60 21.21
N TYR A 642 2.66 0.92 20.13
CA TYR A 642 2.21 1.89 19.12
C TYR A 642 0.87 1.46 18.52
N VAL A 643 0.72 0.20 18.15
CA VAL A 643 -0.52 -0.29 17.54
C VAL A 643 -1.67 -0.27 18.53
N GLU A 644 -1.49 -0.75 19.76
CA GLU A 644 -2.54 -0.73 20.77
C GLU A 644 -2.93 0.68 21.16
N ARG A 645 -1.97 1.59 21.34
CA ARG A 645 -2.23 2.95 21.79
C ARG A 645 -2.73 3.87 20.68
N ASP A 646 -2.03 3.87 19.55
CA ASP A 646 -2.16 4.88 18.50
C ASP A 646 -3.01 4.41 17.31
N ILE A 647 -3.09 3.10 17.05
CA ILE A 647 -3.90 2.53 15.94
C ILE A 647 -5.26 1.99 16.44
N LEU A 648 -5.26 1.10 17.43
CA LEU A 648 -6.45 0.43 17.96
C LEU A 648 -7.13 1.19 19.10
N ALA A 649 -6.38 2.08 19.78
CA ALA A 649 -6.81 2.81 20.96
C ALA A 649 -7.34 1.91 22.11
N ASN A 650 -6.69 0.77 22.35
CA ASN A 650 -7.08 -0.23 23.34
C ASN A 650 -6.75 0.22 24.79
N GLU A 651 -7.70 0.06 25.72
CA GLU A 651 -7.65 0.71 27.04
C GLU A 651 -6.81 -0.03 28.12
N ALA A 652 -6.42 -1.29 27.89
CA ALA A 652 -5.71 -2.10 28.90
C ALA A 652 -4.20 -1.80 29.04
N PHE A 653 -3.62 -1.07 28.07
CA PHE A 653 -2.19 -0.74 28.00
C PHE A 653 -1.90 0.76 28.19
N ARG A 654 -2.87 1.52 28.72
CA ARG A 654 -2.73 2.94 29.05
C ARG A 654 -2.30 3.16 30.48
#